data_AF-A0A7G2F574-F1
#
_entry.id   AF-A0A7G2F574-F1
#
_cell.length_a   1.000
_cell.length_b   1.000
_cell.length_c   1.000
_cell.angle_alpha   90.00
_cell.angle_beta   90.00
_cell.angle_gamma   90.00
#
_symmetry.space_group_name_H-M   'P 1'
#
loop_
_entity.id
_entity.type
_entity.pdbx_description
1 polymer ?
#
loop_
_entity_poly.entity_id
_entity_poly.type
_entity_poly.pdbx_seq_one_letter_code
_entity_poly.pdbx_strand_id
1 'polypeptide(L)'
;MREMGTGDSASRLILWFCLGFLILGVGFVQCGVTYDRKALLINGQRRILFSGSIHYPRSTPDMWEDLIQKAKDGGIDVIETYVFWNLHEPSPGKYDFEGRNDLVRFVKTIHKAGLYAHLRIGPYVCAEWNFGGFPVWLKYVPGISFRTDNEPFKRAMKGFTERIVELMKSENLFESQGGPIILSQIENEYGRQGQLLGAEGHNYMTWAAKMAIATETGVPWVMCKEDDAPDPVINTCNGFYCDSFAPNKPYKPLIWTEAWSGWFTEFGGPMHHRPVQDLAFGVARFIQKGGSFVNYYMYHGGTNFGRTAGGPFVTTSYDYDAPIDEYGLIRQPKYGHLKELHRAIKMCEKALVSADPVVTSIGNKQQAHVYSAESGDCSAFLANYDTESAARVLFNNVHYNLPPWSISILPDCRNAVFNTAKVGVQTSQMEMLPTDTKNFQWESYLEDLSSLDDSSTFTTHGLLEQINVTRDTSDYLWYMTSVDIGDSESFLHGGELPTLIIQSTGHAVHIFVNGQLSGSAFGTRQNRRFTYQGKINLHSGTNRIALLSVAVGLPNVGGHFESWNTGILGPVALHGLSQGKMDLSWQKWTYQVGLKGEAMNLAFPTNTPSIGWMDASLTVQKPQPLTWHKTYFDAPEGNEPLALDMEGMGKGQIWVNGESIGRYWTAFATGDCSHCSYTGTYKPNKCQTGCGQPTQRWYHVPRAWLKPSQNLLVIFEELGGNPSTVSLVKRSVSGVCAEVSEYHPNIKNWQIESYGKGQTFHRPKVHLKCSPGQAIASIKFASFGTPLGTCGSYQQGECHAATSYAILERKCVGKARCAVTISNSNFGKDPCPNVLKRLTVEAVCAPETSVHIVQGDYNGRGIIISWVTPLNLAGSNVVTYWKAVDGDVKPKKKRGHASTSSYRFYDYTSGFLHHATIKGLEYDTKYIYEVGTDGSVRQFSFTSPPKVGPDVPYTFGIIGDLGQTLASNETLYHYLSNPKGQAVLFPGDLSYADDHPNHDQRKWDSWGRFVEPCAAYQTFIYAAGNHEIDFVPNIGEPHAFKPYIHRYHNAYKASKSISPLWYSIRRASAHIIVLSSYSAYGKYTPQYVWLEQELKKVNREETPWLIVMVHSPWYNSNNYHYMEGESMRAMFESWFVNSKVDLVLSGHVHSYERSERVSNIKYNITNGLSYPVKDPSAPIYITIGDGGNIEGIANSFTDPQPSYSAYREASFGHAVLEIYNRTHAYYTWHRNQDNEPVAADSIMLHNRYFFPVEELESGNTRA
;
A
#
# COMPACT_ATOMS: atom_id res chain seq x y z
N MET A 1 -47.42 -21.82 -38.57
CA MET A 1 -48.20 -23.07 -38.68
C MET A 1 -47.63 -24.04 -37.66
N ARG A 2 -48.37 -24.26 -36.56
CA ARG A 2 -49.10 -25.51 -36.23
C ARG A 2 -48.16 -26.59 -35.70
N GLU A 3 -48.14 -26.84 -34.39
CA GLU A 3 -49.11 -27.59 -33.52
C GLU A 3 -48.54 -28.99 -33.25
N MET A 4 -48.15 -29.30 -31.99
CA MET A 4 -48.97 -29.91 -30.92
C MET A 4 -49.44 -31.34 -31.28
N GLY A 5 -49.28 -32.37 -30.46
CA GLY A 5 -48.79 -32.53 -29.08
C GLY A 5 -49.10 -33.97 -28.62
N THR A 6 -48.60 -34.40 -27.46
CA THR A 6 -49.19 -35.47 -26.63
C THR A 6 -48.47 -35.54 -25.26
N GLY A 7 -49.26 -35.71 -24.18
CA GLY A 7 -48.85 -36.46 -22.98
C GLY A 7 -48.45 -35.67 -21.73
N ASP A 8 -49.40 -35.02 -21.03
CA ASP A 8 -49.22 -34.52 -19.66
C ASP A 8 -50.17 -35.25 -18.69
N SER A 9 -49.62 -36.14 -17.87
CA SER A 9 -50.29 -36.68 -16.68
C SER A 9 -49.30 -37.12 -15.60
N ALA A 10 -48.04 -37.42 -15.94
CA ALA A 10 -46.99 -37.71 -14.95
C ALA A 10 -46.22 -36.46 -14.50
N SER A 11 -46.18 -35.40 -15.31
CA SER A 11 -45.41 -34.18 -15.01
C SER A 11 -46.09 -33.30 -13.95
N ARG A 12 -47.43 -33.29 -13.91
CA ARG A 12 -48.20 -32.51 -12.92
C ARG A 12 -48.03 -33.01 -11.48
N LEU A 13 -47.87 -34.31 -11.24
CA LEU A 13 -47.67 -34.82 -9.87
C LEU A 13 -46.26 -34.52 -9.34
N ILE A 14 -45.24 -34.53 -10.21
CA ILE A 14 -43.87 -34.16 -9.83
C ILE A 14 -43.77 -32.64 -9.62
N LEU A 15 -44.48 -31.83 -10.39
CA LEU A 15 -44.53 -30.38 -10.18
C LEU A 15 -45.16 -30.00 -8.84
N TRP A 16 -46.20 -30.71 -8.40
CA TRP A 16 -46.84 -30.46 -7.10
C TRP A 16 -46.01 -30.96 -5.90
N PHE A 17 -45.27 -32.06 -6.06
CA PHE A 17 -44.32 -32.52 -5.02
C PHE A 17 -43.08 -31.61 -4.91
N CYS A 18 -42.58 -31.08 -6.03
CA CYS A 18 -41.50 -30.09 -6.04
C CYS A 18 -41.95 -28.72 -5.53
N LEU A 19 -43.19 -28.28 -5.80
CA LEU A 19 -43.74 -27.05 -5.20
C LEU A 19 -43.96 -27.20 -3.68
N GLY A 20 -44.37 -28.39 -3.21
CA GLY A 20 -44.52 -28.67 -1.78
C GLY A 20 -43.21 -28.60 -1.00
N PHE A 21 -42.10 -29.09 -1.58
CA PHE A 21 -40.76 -28.97 -0.99
C PHE A 21 -40.15 -27.56 -1.14
N LEU A 22 -40.52 -26.81 -2.18
CA LEU A 22 -40.14 -25.40 -2.31
C LEU A 22 -40.91 -24.48 -1.36
N ILE A 23 -42.11 -24.85 -0.90
CA ILE A 23 -42.92 -24.04 0.03
C ILE A 23 -42.66 -24.40 1.51
N LEU A 24 -42.15 -25.61 1.81
CA LEU A 24 -41.77 -26.02 3.18
C LEU A 24 -40.27 -25.82 3.50
N GLY A 25 -39.48 -25.33 2.53
CA GLY A 25 -38.05 -25.02 2.68
C GLY A 25 -37.71 -23.52 2.70
N VAL A 26 -38.70 -22.63 2.69
CA VAL A 26 -38.47 -21.20 2.93
C VAL A 26 -38.57 -20.96 4.42
N GLY A 27 -37.46 -21.18 5.14
CA GLY A 27 -37.28 -20.48 6.40
C GLY A 27 -37.45 -18.99 6.09
N PHE A 28 -38.43 -18.33 6.69
CA PHE A 28 -38.54 -16.88 6.65
C PHE A 28 -37.19 -16.32 7.12
N VAL A 29 -36.32 -15.92 6.18
CA VAL A 29 -35.14 -15.14 6.51
C VAL A 29 -35.69 -13.80 6.94
N GLN A 30 -35.77 -13.61 8.25
CA GLN A 30 -36.18 -12.36 8.85
C GLN A 30 -35.03 -11.37 8.59
N CYS A 31 -35.07 -10.66 7.46
CA CYS A 31 -34.16 -9.55 7.17
C CYS A 31 -34.37 -8.49 8.25
N GLY A 32 -33.35 -8.23 9.06
CA GLY A 32 -33.43 -7.20 10.08
C GLY A 32 -32.34 -7.25 11.15
N VAL A 33 -32.08 -6.07 11.72
CA VAL A 33 -31.17 -5.88 12.84
C VAL A 33 -31.95 -5.59 14.12
N THR A 34 -31.72 -6.40 15.15
CA THR A 34 -32.25 -6.20 16.50
C THR A 34 -31.16 -6.40 17.53
N TYR A 35 -31.48 -6.43 18.82
CA TYR A 35 -30.53 -6.63 19.89
C TYR A 35 -31.16 -7.30 21.11
N ASP A 36 -30.32 -7.91 21.93
CA ASP A 36 -30.66 -8.36 23.27
C ASP A 36 -29.51 -8.07 24.24
N ARG A 37 -29.60 -8.62 25.46
CA ARG A 37 -28.59 -8.39 26.51
C ARG A 37 -27.17 -8.80 26.11
N LYS A 38 -27.02 -9.68 25.11
CA LYS A 38 -25.73 -10.26 24.72
C LYS A 38 -25.09 -9.49 23.58
N ALA A 39 -25.84 -9.21 22.53
CA ALA A 39 -25.27 -8.69 21.30
C ALA A 39 -26.33 -8.05 20.40
N LEU A 40 -25.86 -7.44 19.31
CA LEU A 40 -26.70 -7.22 18.13
C LEU A 40 -27.01 -8.55 17.47
N LEU A 41 -28.24 -8.69 17.00
CA LEU A 41 -28.69 -9.80 16.17
C LEU A 41 -28.84 -9.29 14.75
N ILE A 42 -28.05 -9.82 13.83
CA ILE A 42 -28.17 -9.51 12.39
C ILE A 42 -28.74 -10.76 11.73
N ASN A 43 -29.91 -10.63 11.12
CA ASN A 43 -30.65 -11.75 10.51
C ASN A 43 -30.84 -12.93 11.49
N GLY A 44 -31.22 -12.59 12.72
CA GLY A 44 -31.48 -13.54 13.81
C GLY A 44 -30.24 -14.13 14.49
N GLN A 45 -29.02 -13.78 14.05
CA GLN A 45 -27.78 -14.30 14.64
C GLN A 45 -27.08 -13.26 15.49
N ARG A 46 -26.81 -13.59 16.76
CA ARG A 46 -25.93 -12.80 17.64
C ARG A 46 -24.51 -12.79 17.08
N ARG A 47 -23.87 -11.62 17.06
CA ARG A 47 -22.51 -11.45 16.52
C ARG A 47 -21.62 -10.68 17.48
N ILE A 48 -20.34 -11.06 17.55
CA ILE A 48 -19.30 -10.21 18.14
C ILE A 48 -18.70 -9.41 17.00
N LEU A 49 -18.89 -8.09 16.98
CA LEU A 49 -18.55 -7.23 15.85
C LEU A 49 -17.31 -6.38 16.15
N PHE A 50 -16.32 -6.46 15.27
CA PHE A 50 -15.22 -5.50 15.23
C PHE A 50 -15.53 -4.41 14.21
N SER A 51 -15.45 -3.17 14.65
CA SER A 51 -15.70 -1.99 13.83
C SER A 51 -14.45 -1.13 13.75
N GLY A 52 -14.31 -0.36 12.68
CA GLY A 52 -13.22 0.61 12.53
C GLY A 52 -13.70 1.92 11.95
N SER A 53 -13.37 3.04 12.59
CA SER A 53 -13.71 4.36 12.07
C SER A 53 -12.83 4.72 10.87
N ILE A 54 -13.48 5.07 9.76
CA ILE A 54 -12.88 5.65 8.54
C ILE A 54 -13.78 6.81 8.13
N HIS A 55 -13.31 8.05 8.29
CA HIS A 55 -14.09 9.23 7.91
C HIS A 55 -13.89 9.55 6.43
N TYR A 56 -14.96 9.44 5.65
CA TYR A 56 -14.92 9.59 4.18
C TYR A 56 -14.26 10.90 3.71
N PRO A 57 -14.46 12.09 4.33
CA PRO A 57 -13.83 13.32 3.83
C PRO A 57 -12.36 13.47 4.24
N ARG A 58 -11.83 12.59 5.09
CA ARG A 58 -10.41 12.58 5.51
C ARG A 58 -9.52 11.74 4.59
N SER A 59 -10.09 11.19 3.52
CA SER A 59 -9.40 10.46 2.46
C SER A 59 -10.08 10.76 1.12
N THR A 60 -9.47 10.39 -0.01
CA THR A 60 -10.08 10.61 -1.33
C THR A 60 -10.92 9.41 -1.77
N PRO A 61 -11.88 9.60 -2.70
CA PRO A 61 -12.65 8.49 -3.26
C PRO A 61 -11.82 7.33 -3.82
N ASP A 62 -10.65 7.63 -4.40
CA ASP A 62 -9.72 6.64 -4.94
C ASP A 62 -9.01 5.82 -3.85
N MET A 63 -8.95 6.32 -2.61
CA MET A 63 -8.37 5.59 -1.48
C MET A 63 -9.41 4.67 -0.81
N TRP A 64 -10.70 4.98 -0.87
CA TRP A 64 -11.72 4.31 -0.05
C TRP A 64 -11.76 2.79 -0.25
N GLU A 65 -11.71 2.31 -1.49
CA GLU A 65 -11.77 0.87 -1.77
C GLU A 65 -10.59 0.11 -1.14
N ASP A 66 -9.38 0.65 -1.26
CA ASP A 66 -8.17 0.07 -0.68
C ASP A 66 -8.18 0.15 0.86
N LEU A 67 -8.61 1.28 1.44
CA LEU A 67 -8.75 1.45 2.89
C LEU A 67 -9.76 0.45 3.50
N ILE A 68 -10.93 0.31 2.87
CA ILE A 68 -12.00 -0.61 3.28
C ILE A 68 -11.54 -2.07 3.11
N GLN A 69 -10.85 -2.38 2.02
CA GLN A 69 -10.30 -3.73 1.82
C GLN A 69 -9.24 -4.07 2.87
N LYS A 70 -8.35 -3.12 3.22
CA LYS A 70 -7.39 -3.29 4.32
C LYS A 70 -8.09 -3.50 5.66
N ALA A 71 -9.19 -2.80 5.94
CA ALA A 71 -10.00 -3.02 7.14
C ALA A 71 -10.63 -4.43 7.16
N LYS A 72 -11.25 -4.86 6.05
CA LYS A 72 -11.76 -6.23 5.90
C LYS A 72 -10.68 -7.29 6.14
N ASP A 73 -9.53 -7.13 5.49
CA ASP A 73 -8.38 -8.01 5.65
C ASP A 73 -7.86 -7.99 7.10
N GLY A 74 -8.06 -6.88 7.82
CA GLY A 74 -7.72 -6.69 9.22
C GLY A 74 -8.67 -7.41 10.18
N GLY A 75 -9.76 -8.00 9.69
CA GLY A 75 -10.79 -8.66 10.50
C GLY A 75 -11.86 -7.72 11.03
N ILE A 76 -12.04 -6.55 10.41
CA ILE A 76 -13.14 -5.64 10.67
C ILE A 76 -14.41 -6.16 9.99
N ASP A 77 -15.53 -6.17 10.72
CA ASP A 77 -16.86 -6.53 10.23
C ASP A 77 -17.68 -5.29 9.84
N VAL A 78 -17.40 -4.14 10.47
CA VAL A 78 -18.19 -2.90 10.35
C VAL A 78 -17.29 -1.69 10.11
N ILE A 79 -17.64 -0.82 9.16
CA ILE A 79 -16.99 0.50 9.04
C ILE A 79 -17.87 1.54 9.72
N GLU A 80 -17.28 2.30 10.65
CA GLU A 80 -17.96 3.42 11.30
C GLU A 80 -17.56 4.75 10.66
N THR A 81 -18.51 5.65 10.46
CA THR A 81 -18.19 7.03 10.08
C THR A 81 -19.18 8.02 10.67
N TYR A 82 -18.67 9.18 11.08
CA TYR A 82 -19.51 10.36 11.29
C TYR A 82 -20.05 10.91 9.97
N VAL A 83 -21.11 11.73 10.04
CA VAL A 83 -21.59 12.58 8.94
C VAL A 83 -21.28 14.05 9.25
N PHE A 84 -20.63 14.76 8.33
CA PHE A 84 -20.10 16.10 8.57
C PHE A 84 -21.01 17.20 8.01
N TRP A 85 -21.97 17.67 8.82
CA TRP A 85 -23.01 18.62 8.37
C TRP A 85 -22.44 19.90 7.76
N ASN A 86 -21.41 20.50 8.34
CA ASN A 86 -20.79 21.72 7.83
C ASN A 86 -20.24 21.59 6.40
N LEU A 87 -19.80 20.40 5.98
CA LEU A 87 -19.39 20.12 4.60
C LEU A 87 -20.60 19.89 3.70
N HIS A 88 -21.61 19.16 4.20
CA HIS A 88 -22.78 18.81 3.42
C HIS A 88 -23.76 19.94 3.23
N GLU A 89 -23.77 20.98 4.07
CA GLU A 89 -24.63 22.14 3.92
C GLU A 89 -23.85 23.43 4.20
N PRO A 90 -22.90 23.81 3.31
CA PRO A 90 -22.03 24.98 3.51
C PRO A 90 -22.81 26.30 3.61
N SER A 91 -24.03 26.34 3.04
CA SER A 91 -24.99 27.43 3.24
C SER A 91 -26.42 26.85 3.30
N PRO A 92 -27.38 27.51 3.99
CA PRO A 92 -28.70 26.95 4.23
C PRO A 92 -29.39 26.49 2.94
N GLY A 93 -29.83 25.22 2.91
CA GLY A 93 -30.54 24.60 1.80
C GLY A 93 -29.67 24.20 0.59
N LYS A 94 -28.37 24.48 0.59
CA LYS A 94 -27.45 24.07 -0.49
C LYS A 94 -26.62 22.87 -0.03
N TYR A 95 -26.94 21.70 -0.55
CA TYR A 95 -26.27 20.48 -0.19
C TYR A 95 -25.12 20.10 -1.13
N ASP A 96 -24.05 19.54 -0.57
CA ASP A 96 -22.92 18.97 -1.32
C ASP A 96 -22.65 17.52 -0.89
N PHE A 97 -22.76 16.60 -1.86
CA PHE A 97 -22.45 15.18 -1.73
C PHE A 97 -21.53 14.71 -2.87
N GLU A 98 -20.70 15.61 -3.41
CA GLU A 98 -19.79 15.30 -4.53
C GLU A 98 -18.36 14.98 -4.05
N GLY A 99 -17.59 14.32 -4.91
CA GLY A 99 -16.17 14.04 -4.65
C GLY A 99 -15.94 13.31 -3.32
N ARG A 100 -15.09 13.87 -2.44
CA ARG A 100 -14.84 13.29 -1.11
C ARG A 100 -15.98 13.46 -0.11
N ASN A 101 -17.01 14.23 -0.46
CA ASN A 101 -18.23 14.41 0.31
C ASN A 101 -19.33 13.42 -0.13
N ASP A 102 -19.06 12.52 -1.09
CA ASP A 102 -20.04 11.52 -1.53
C ASP A 102 -20.20 10.37 -0.52
N LEU A 103 -21.04 10.63 0.49
CA LEU A 103 -21.39 9.68 1.54
C LEU A 103 -22.05 8.42 0.96
N VAL A 104 -22.89 8.56 -0.06
CA VAL A 104 -23.61 7.42 -0.68
C VAL A 104 -22.60 6.48 -1.33
N ARG A 105 -21.66 7.00 -2.13
CA ARG A 105 -20.60 6.20 -2.74
C ARG A 105 -19.72 5.53 -1.70
N PHE A 106 -19.37 6.23 -0.61
CA PHE A 106 -18.60 5.62 0.47
C PHE A 106 -19.32 4.43 1.10
N VAL A 107 -20.60 4.59 1.47
CA VAL A 107 -21.41 3.50 2.05
C VAL A 107 -21.62 2.35 1.05
N LYS A 108 -21.83 2.64 -0.23
CA LYS A 108 -21.89 1.61 -1.29
C LYS A 108 -20.56 0.87 -1.43
N THR A 109 -19.42 1.54 -1.23
CA THR A 109 -18.09 0.90 -1.26
C THR A 109 -17.92 -0.06 -0.09
N ILE A 110 -18.41 0.29 1.10
CA ILE A 110 -18.47 -0.60 2.26
C ILE A 110 -19.31 -1.85 1.93
N HIS A 111 -20.48 -1.66 1.33
CA HIS A 111 -21.36 -2.76 0.92
C HIS A 111 -20.71 -3.67 -0.13
N LYS A 112 -20.06 -3.10 -1.16
CA LYS A 112 -19.33 -3.83 -2.20
C LYS A 112 -18.23 -4.71 -1.61
N ALA A 113 -17.55 -4.24 -0.56
CA ALA A 113 -16.54 -5.01 0.16
C ALA A 113 -17.17 -6.12 1.04
N GLY A 114 -18.49 -6.17 1.22
CA GLY A 114 -19.17 -7.15 2.07
C GLY A 114 -19.01 -6.88 3.56
N LEU A 115 -18.83 -5.61 3.94
CA LEU A 115 -18.82 -5.16 5.33
C LEU A 115 -20.14 -4.46 5.68
N TYR A 116 -20.44 -4.36 6.98
CA TYR A 116 -21.52 -3.53 7.48
C TYR A 116 -21.07 -2.08 7.73
N ALA A 117 -22.01 -1.18 7.97
CA ALA A 117 -21.77 0.21 8.30
C ALA A 117 -22.44 0.61 9.63
N HIS A 118 -21.75 1.42 10.42
CA HIS A 118 -22.31 2.16 11.55
C HIS A 118 -22.26 3.66 11.20
N LEU A 119 -23.44 4.24 10.93
CA LEU A 119 -23.54 5.62 10.47
C LEU A 119 -23.83 6.57 11.65
N ARG A 120 -22.82 7.30 12.10
CA ARG A 120 -22.95 8.26 13.21
C ARG A 120 -23.38 9.62 12.67
N ILE A 121 -24.68 9.80 12.52
CA ILE A 121 -25.26 10.97 11.85
C ILE A 121 -25.01 12.26 12.65
N GLY A 122 -25.01 12.19 13.99
CA GLY A 122 -24.80 13.36 14.85
C GLY A 122 -26.07 14.19 15.02
N PRO A 123 -26.15 15.45 14.55
CA PRO A 123 -25.20 16.10 13.64
C PRO A 123 -24.09 16.90 14.33
N TYR A 124 -24.14 17.01 15.66
CA TYR A 124 -22.91 17.25 16.42
C TYR A 124 -22.08 15.98 16.43
N VAL A 125 -20.82 16.07 15.99
CA VAL A 125 -19.92 14.91 15.89
C VAL A 125 -18.65 15.04 16.72
N CYS A 126 -18.35 16.23 17.26
CA CYS A 126 -17.05 16.55 17.85
C CYS A 126 -15.90 16.30 16.86
N ALA A 127 -15.42 15.05 16.78
CA ALA A 127 -14.55 14.47 15.78
C ALA A 127 -13.20 15.17 15.55
N GLU A 128 -12.79 16.04 16.48
CA GLU A 128 -11.73 17.03 16.26
C GLU A 128 -11.94 17.88 15.00
N TRP A 129 -13.22 18.06 14.64
CA TRP A 129 -13.67 18.66 13.39
C TRP A 129 -14.20 20.08 13.62
N ASN A 130 -14.08 20.93 12.61
CA ASN A 130 -14.38 22.36 12.64
C ASN A 130 -15.82 22.56 13.14
N PHE A 131 -15.95 23.36 14.19
CA PHE A 131 -17.23 23.68 14.82
C PHE A 131 -18.05 22.46 15.28
N GLY A 132 -17.38 21.32 15.53
CA GLY A 132 -18.01 20.06 15.95
C GLY A 132 -18.90 19.43 14.87
N GLY A 133 -18.73 19.84 13.61
CA GLY A 133 -19.57 19.43 12.49
C GLY A 133 -20.71 20.38 12.18
N PHE A 134 -21.01 21.38 13.02
CA PHE A 134 -22.07 22.34 12.72
C PHE A 134 -21.69 23.33 11.62
N PRO A 135 -22.60 23.65 10.69
CA PRO A 135 -22.39 24.78 9.79
C PRO A 135 -22.35 26.10 10.56
N VAL A 136 -21.41 26.99 10.22
CA VAL A 136 -21.24 28.28 10.93
C VAL A 136 -22.46 29.20 10.76
N TRP A 137 -23.19 29.11 9.66
CA TRP A 137 -24.42 29.86 9.46
C TRP A 137 -25.50 29.53 10.51
N LEU A 138 -25.47 28.34 11.10
CA LEU A 138 -26.46 27.89 12.09
C LEU A 138 -26.43 28.77 13.34
N LYS A 139 -25.24 29.25 13.73
CA LYS A 139 -25.04 30.19 14.86
C LYS A 139 -25.83 31.50 14.70
N TYR A 140 -26.19 31.87 13.48
CA TYR A 140 -26.86 33.14 13.18
C TYR A 140 -28.35 33.01 12.88
N VAL A 141 -28.90 31.81 13.08
CA VAL A 141 -30.35 31.62 13.07
C VAL A 141 -30.95 32.38 14.27
N PRO A 142 -31.99 33.21 14.09
CA PRO A 142 -32.58 33.97 15.20
C PRO A 142 -33.05 33.08 16.35
N GLY A 143 -32.62 33.41 17.57
CA GLY A 143 -32.98 32.68 18.78
C GLY A 143 -32.33 31.30 18.93
N ILE A 144 -31.29 30.98 18.16
CA ILE A 144 -30.59 29.70 18.22
C ILE A 144 -29.82 29.53 19.53
N SER A 145 -29.82 28.32 20.06
CA SER A 145 -28.88 27.86 21.08
C SER A 145 -28.57 26.39 20.81
N PHE A 146 -27.29 26.04 20.73
CA PHE A 146 -26.92 24.70 20.28
C PHE A 146 -27.12 23.67 21.38
N ARG A 147 -27.53 22.46 20.98
CA ARG A 147 -27.57 21.26 21.83
C ARG A 147 -28.32 21.47 23.14
N THR A 148 -29.46 22.15 23.07
CA THR A 148 -30.39 22.32 24.20
C THR A 148 -31.82 22.30 23.66
N ASP A 149 -32.82 22.40 24.54
CA ASP A 149 -34.24 22.38 24.19
C ASP A 149 -34.68 23.70 23.53
N ASN A 150 -34.16 23.94 22.34
CA ASN A 150 -34.30 25.16 21.58
C ASN A 150 -34.98 24.87 20.24
N GLU A 151 -36.17 25.43 20.01
CA GLU A 151 -36.98 25.15 18.80
C GLU A 151 -36.25 25.42 17.47
N PRO A 152 -35.56 26.57 17.27
CA PRO A 152 -34.76 26.79 16.07
C PRO A 152 -33.71 25.70 15.83
N PHE A 153 -32.99 25.27 16.88
CA PHE A 153 -31.95 24.26 16.78
C PHE A 153 -32.54 22.87 16.50
N LYS A 154 -33.60 22.49 17.22
CA LYS A 154 -34.34 21.24 17.01
C LYS A 154 -34.84 21.12 15.58
N ARG A 155 -35.40 22.20 15.01
CA ARG A 155 -35.85 22.23 13.61
C ARG A 155 -34.72 22.01 12.62
N ALA A 156 -33.59 22.69 12.81
CA ALA A 156 -32.43 22.55 11.92
C ALA A 156 -31.80 21.15 12.01
N MET A 157 -31.57 20.65 13.23
CA MET A 157 -31.05 19.31 13.48
C MET A 157 -31.96 18.23 12.88
N LYS A 158 -33.29 18.35 13.09
CA LYS A 158 -34.27 17.44 12.51
C LYS A 158 -34.20 17.44 10.99
N GLY A 159 -34.21 18.61 10.36
CA GLY A 159 -34.15 18.74 8.90
C GLY A 159 -32.92 18.06 8.29
N PHE A 160 -31.73 18.27 8.87
CA PHE A 160 -30.52 17.61 8.40
C PHE A 160 -30.54 16.09 8.66
N THR A 161 -30.99 15.66 9.84
CA THR A 161 -31.06 14.23 10.19
C THR A 161 -32.01 13.48 9.27
N GLU A 162 -33.22 14.02 9.05
CA GLU A 162 -34.21 13.45 8.12
C GLU A 162 -33.65 13.41 6.70
N ARG A 163 -32.98 14.48 6.25
CA ARG A 163 -32.34 14.51 4.93
C ARG A 163 -31.32 13.38 4.73
N ILE A 164 -30.45 13.14 5.71
CA ILE A 164 -29.46 12.06 5.64
C ILE A 164 -30.14 10.68 5.66
N VAL A 165 -31.13 10.49 6.54
CA VAL A 165 -31.87 9.22 6.61
C VAL A 165 -32.62 8.95 5.31
N GLU A 166 -33.31 9.94 4.74
CA GLU A 166 -34.01 9.84 3.46
C GLU A 166 -33.05 9.50 2.32
N LEU A 167 -31.87 10.14 2.27
CA LEU A 167 -30.84 9.85 1.28
C LEU A 167 -30.34 8.40 1.38
N MET A 168 -30.12 7.88 2.59
CA MET A 168 -29.74 6.48 2.78
C MET A 168 -30.88 5.52 2.42
N LYS A 169 -32.13 5.88 2.74
CA LYS A 169 -33.32 5.09 2.40
C LYS A 169 -33.58 5.01 0.91
N SER A 170 -33.44 6.12 0.17
CA SER A 170 -33.66 6.16 -1.29
C SER A 170 -32.68 5.26 -2.04
N GLU A 171 -31.51 5.02 -1.44
CA GLU A 171 -30.45 4.17 -1.98
C GLU A 171 -30.47 2.74 -1.39
N ASN A 172 -31.48 2.40 -0.58
CA ASN A 172 -31.63 1.11 0.11
C ASN A 172 -30.41 0.72 0.96
N LEU A 173 -29.80 1.68 1.65
CA LEU A 173 -28.53 1.46 2.37
C LEU A 173 -28.69 0.96 3.82
N PHE A 174 -29.90 0.99 4.38
CA PHE A 174 -30.17 0.32 5.66
C PHE A 174 -30.26 -1.20 5.49
N GLU A 175 -29.79 -1.97 6.48
CA GLU A 175 -29.81 -3.44 6.41
C GLU A 175 -31.23 -4.00 6.32
N SER A 176 -32.20 -3.31 6.93
CA SER A 176 -33.64 -3.55 6.77
C SER A 176 -34.12 -3.49 5.31
N GLN A 177 -33.37 -2.83 4.42
CA GLN A 177 -33.60 -2.71 2.97
C GLN A 177 -32.60 -3.53 2.13
N GLY A 178 -31.71 -4.30 2.77
CA GLY A 178 -30.64 -5.07 2.12
C GLY A 178 -29.28 -4.36 2.02
N GLY A 179 -29.16 -3.14 2.55
CA GLY A 179 -27.91 -2.38 2.56
C GLY A 179 -26.97 -2.72 3.72
N PRO A 180 -25.82 -2.03 3.84
CA PRO A 180 -24.83 -2.35 4.86
C PRO A 180 -25.10 -1.72 6.24
N ILE A 181 -25.94 -0.67 6.36
CA ILE A 181 -26.05 0.11 7.61
C ILE A 181 -26.83 -0.70 8.67
N ILE A 182 -26.16 -1.11 9.74
CA ILE A 182 -26.72 -1.91 10.84
C ILE A 182 -26.96 -1.12 12.14
N LEU A 183 -26.35 0.07 12.24
CA LEU A 183 -26.47 0.94 13.41
C LEU A 183 -26.47 2.39 12.95
N SER A 184 -27.18 3.24 13.68
CA SER A 184 -27.10 4.69 13.52
C SER A 184 -26.93 5.39 14.87
N GLN A 185 -26.20 6.51 14.90
CA GLN A 185 -26.05 7.31 16.12
C GLN A 185 -26.67 8.70 15.94
N ILE A 186 -27.45 9.11 16.94
CA ILE A 186 -27.94 10.48 17.10
C ILE A 186 -27.15 11.17 18.22
N GLU A 187 -26.81 12.44 18.04
CA GLU A 187 -25.93 13.21 18.92
C GLU A 187 -24.55 12.56 19.13
N ASN A 188 -23.71 13.18 19.96
CA ASN A 188 -22.40 12.67 20.32
C ASN A 188 -21.93 13.17 21.70
N GLU A 189 -21.67 12.24 22.62
CA GLU A 189 -21.15 12.50 23.97
C GLU A 189 -21.90 13.61 24.73
N TYR A 190 -23.24 13.58 24.70
CA TYR A 190 -24.07 14.64 25.27
C TYR A 190 -24.24 14.54 26.79
N GLY A 191 -24.19 13.36 27.39
CA GLY A 191 -24.64 13.14 28.77
C GLY A 191 -24.07 14.09 29.82
N ARG A 192 -22.78 14.44 29.73
CA ARG A 192 -22.18 15.44 30.64
C ARG A 192 -22.78 16.85 30.43
N GLN A 193 -23.01 17.23 29.18
CA GLN A 193 -23.65 18.51 28.85
C GLN A 193 -25.12 18.50 29.29
N GLY A 194 -25.84 17.41 29.07
CA GLY A 194 -27.22 17.23 29.53
C GLY A 194 -27.36 17.40 31.04
N GLN A 195 -26.45 16.78 31.81
CA GLN A 195 -26.39 16.95 33.27
C GLN A 195 -26.18 18.41 33.70
N LEU A 196 -25.36 19.17 32.98
CA LEU A 196 -25.12 20.58 33.27
C LEU A 196 -26.34 21.48 32.94
N LEU A 197 -27.12 21.11 31.92
CA LEU A 197 -28.33 21.83 31.51
C LEU A 197 -29.59 21.40 32.28
N GLY A 198 -29.50 20.32 33.06
CA GLY A 198 -30.62 19.82 33.87
C GLY A 198 -31.81 19.43 33.01
N ALA A 199 -32.99 19.99 33.33
CA ALA A 199 -34.25 19.65 32.67
C ALA A 199 -34.26 19.95 31.17
N GLU A 200 -33.65 21.06 30.74
CA GLU A 200 -33.57 21.41 29.32
C GLU A 200 -32.74 20.37 28.54
N GLY A 201 -31.61 19.94 29.09
CA GLY A 201 -30.78 18.90 28.48
C GLY A 201 -31.49 17.56 28.37
N HIS A 202 -32.19 17.15 29.44
CA HIS A 202 -32.97 15.92 29.44
C HIS A 202 -34.15 15.96 28.44
N ASN A 203 -34.87 17.09 28.36
CA ASN A 203 -35.94 17.28 27.38
C ASN A 203 -35.42 17.23 25.95
N TYR A 204 -34.29 17.91 25.69
CA TYR A 204 -33.62 17.88 24.39
C TYR A 204 -33.23 16.46 24.00
N MET A 205 -32.59 15.69 24.89
CA MET A 205 -32.20 14.32 24.51
C MET A 205 -33.37 13.38 24.35
N THR A 206 -34.39 13.50 25.19
CA THR A 206 -35.64 12.76 25.01
C THR A 206 -36.28 13.07 23.66
N TRP A 207 -36.28 14.35 23.25
CA TRP A 207 -36.75 14.77 21.93
C TRP A 207 -35.89 14.19 20.81
N ALA A 208 -34.55 14.28 20.88
CA ALA A 208 -33.70 13.84 19.79
C ALA A 208 -33.72 12.32 19.60
N ALA A 209 -33.80 11.55 20.68
CA ALA A 209 -34.02 10.10 20.63
C ALA A 209 -35.35 9.78 19.94
N LYS A 210 -36.46 10.43 20.35
CA LYS A 210 -37.78 10.24 19.72
C LYS A 210 -37.80 10.63 18.25
N MET A 211 -37.14 11.73 17.89
CA MET A 211 -37.01 12.21 16.52
C MET A 211 -36.26 11.18 15.66
N ALA A 212 -35.12 10.68 16.14
CA ALA A 212 -34.35 9.66 15.44
C ALA A 212 -35.14 8.36 15.23
N ILE A 213 -35.84 7.87 16.26
CA ILE A 213 -36.69 6.67 16.16
C ILE A 213 -37.81 6.86 15.13
N ALA A 214 -38.45 8.04 15.12
CA ALA A 214 -39.54 8.37 14.20
C ALA A 214 -39.12 8.40 12.72
N THR A 215 -37.81 8.41 12.43
CA THR A 215 -37.32 8.28 11.06
C THR A 215 -37.44 6.85 10.50
N GLU A 216 -37.77 5.85 11.34
CA GLU A 216 -38.05 4.46 10.95
C GLU A 216 -36.97 3.83 10.06
N THR A 217 -35.70 3.94 10.46
CA THR A 217 -34.56 3.36 9.73
C THR A 217 -34.61 1.83 9.62
N GLY A 218 -35.36 1.17 10.50
CA GLY A 218 -35.44 -0.29 10.60
C GLY A 218 -34.20 -0.94 11.23
N VAL A 219 -33.26 -0.14 11.76
CA VAL A 219 -32.08 -0.60 12.49
C VAL A 219 -31.91 0.14 13.82
N PRO A 220 -31.21 -0.42 14.82
CA PRO A 220 -31.08 0.21 16.13
C PRO A 220 -30.36 1.57 16.09
N TRP A 221 -30.81 2.48 16.96
CA TRP A 221 -30.15 3.74 17.25
C TRP A 221 -29.29 3.62 18.51
N VAL A 222 -28.16 4.32 18.52
CA VAL A 222 -27.25 4.40 19.66
C VAL A 222 -26.96 5.85 20.05
N MET A 223 -26.48 6.04 21.28
CA MET A 223 -25.97 7.31 21.81
C MET A 223 -24.75 7.04 22.70
N CYS A 224 -23.62 7.65 22.37
CA CYS A 224 -22.39 7.46 23.13
C CYS A 224 -22.31 8.40 24.34
N LYS A 225 -21.83 7.87 25.48
CA LYS A 225 -21.75 8.55 26.78
C LYS A 225 -23.07 9.22 27.21
N GLU A 226 -24.19 8.53 26.97
CA GLU A 226 -25.53 8.97 27.39
C GLU A 226 -26.14 7.98 28.38
N ASP A 227 -25.84 8.13 29.68
CA ASP A 227 -26.25 7.15 30.69
C ASP A 227 -27.78 7.01 30.81
N ASP A 228 -28.56 8.04 30.49
CA ASP A 228 -30.03 8.04 30.53
C ASP A 228 -30.69 7.93 29.14
N ALA A 229 -29.98 7.40 28.13
CA ALA A 229 -30.53 7.20 26.77
C ALA A 229 -31.92 6.50 26.79
N PRO A 230 -32.99 7.15 26.26
CA PRO A 230 -34.34 6.60 26.25
C PRO A 230 -34.48 5.34 25.41
N ASP A 231 -35.39 4.44 25.80
CA ASP A 231 -35.67 3.26 24.99
C ASP A 231 -36.33 3.60 23.64
N PRO A 232 -36.01 2.87 22.55
CA PRO A 232 -35.11 1.70 22.47
C PRO A 232 -33.66 2.06 22.09
N VAL A 233 -33.19 3.29 22.33
CA VAL A 233 -31.82 3.71 21.99
C VAL A 233 -30.80 3.05 22.92
N ILE A 234 -29.70 2.53 22.37
CA ILE A 234 -28.64 1.88 23.16
C ILE A 234 -27.62 2.93 23.60
N ASN A 235 -27.35 3.04 24.91
CA ASN A 235 -26.23 3.85 25.38
C ASN A 235 -24.91 3.08 25.20
N THR A 236 -23.86 3.78 24.77
CA THR A 236 -22.56 3.17 24.44
C THR A 236 -21.41 3.88 25.15
N CYS A 237 -20.25 3.23 25.18
CA CYS A 237 -19.05 3.76 25.82
C CYS A 237 -18.01 4.25 24.82
N ASN A 238 -17.27 5.28 25.21
CA ASN A 238 -16.10 5.82 24.51
C ASN A 238 -14.94 5.97 25.49
N GLY A 239 -13.72 5.65 25.07
CA GLY A 239 -12.55 5.80 25.93
C GLY A 239 -11.35 4.95 25.52
N PHE A 240 -10.28 5.00 26.32
CA PHE A 240 -9.17 4.04 26.19
C PHE A 240 -9.55 2.65 26.70
N TYR A 241 -10.45 2.57 27.68
CA TYR A 241 -10.99 1.34 28.25
C TYR A 241 -12.47 1.54 28.57
N CYS A 242 -13.28 0.52 28.27
CA CYS A 242 -14.72 0.50 28.56
C CYS A 242 -15.16 -0.75 29.32
N ASP A 243 -14.23 -1.48 29.94
CA ASP A 243 -14.53 -2.75 30.62
C ASP A 243 -15.31 -2.59 31.94
N SER A 244 -15.45 -1.37 32.45
CA SER A 244 -16.30 -1.03 33.60
C SER A 244 -17.67 -0.47 33.20
N PHE A 245 -17.93 -0.27 31.91
CA PHE A 245 -19.20 0.24 31.42
C PHE A 245 -20.30 -0.81 31.56
N ALA A 246 -21.50 -0.35 31.88
CA ALA A 246 -22.73 -1.15 31.86
C ALA A 246 -23.82 -0.37 31.12
N PRO A 247 -24.64 -1.02 30.27
CA PRO A 247 -25.74 -0.36 29.61
C PRO A 247 -26.80 0.04 30.64
N ASN A 248 -27.59 1.05 30.32
CA ASN A 248 -28.58 1.62 31.23
C ASN A 248 -29.81 0.71 31.46
N LYS A 249 -29.93 -0.37 30.67
CA LYS A 249 -30.96 -1.40 30.80
C LYS A 249 -30.34 -2.79 30.62
N PRO A 250 -30.84 -3.81 31.35
CA PRO A 250 -30.25 -5.16 31.34
C PRO A 250 -30.47 -5.94 30.04
N TYR A 251 -31.36 -5.49 29.15
CA TYR A 251 -31.61 -6.12 27.84
C TYR A 251 -30.85 -5.48 26.69
N LYS A 252 -30.04 -4.44 26.95
CA LYS A 252 -29.20 -3.78 25.93
C LYS A 252 -27.80 -4.43 25.92
N PRO A 253 -27.16 -4.54 24.74
CA PRO A 253 -25.82 -5.11 24.64
C PRO A 253 -24.73 -4.13 25.08
N LEU A 254 -23.54 -4.65 25.38
CA LEU A 254 -22.34 -3.85 25.67
C LEU A 254 -21.66 -3.42 24.36
N ILE A 255 -21.72 -2.13 24.06
CA ILE A 255 -21.18 -1.52 22.84
C ILE A 255 -20.13 -0.45 23.19
N TRP A 256 -18.94 -0.57 22.60
CA TRP A 256 -17.84 0.40 22.68
C TRP A 256 -17.67 1.08 21.33
N THR A 257 -18.22 2.29 21.19
CA THR A 257 -18.23 3.06 19.93
C THR A 257 -16.94 3.80 19.64
N GLU A 258 -16.06 4.04 20.63
CA GLU A 258 -14.73 4.61 20.40
C GLU A 258 -13.67 4.00 21.30
N ALA A 259 -13.05 2.93 20.83
CA ALA A 259 -11.82 2.38 21.37
C ALA A 259 -10.64 3.18 20.81
N TRP A 260 -10.21 4.19 21.57
CA TRP A 260 -9.21 5.15 21.08
C TRP A 260 -7.88 4.46 20.74
N SER A 261 -7.53 4.43 19.45
CA SER A 261 -6.33 3.73 18.95
C SER A 261 -5.04 4.49 19.20
N GLY A 262 -5.14 5.76 19.57
CA GLY A 262 -4.08 6.74 19.80
C GLY A 262 -4.70 8.04 20.27
N TRP A 263 -4.25 9.17 19.74
CA TRP A 263 -4.84 10.49 20.01
C TRP A 263 -4.58 11.43 18.82
N PHE A 264 -5.38 12.47 18.67
CA PHE A 264 -5.15 13.50 17.65
C PHE A 264 -3.95 14.39 18.00
N THR A 265 -3.45 15.11 17.00
CA THR A 265 -2.32 16.03 17.15
C THR A 265 -2.78 17.48 17.00
N GLU A 266 -2.11 18.40 17.70
CA GLU A 266 -2.42 19.83 17.73
C GLU A 266 -1.16 20.60 17.34
N PHE A 267 -1.25 21.68 16.55
CA PHE A 267 -0.07 22.49 16.20
C PHE A 267 0.63 23.02 17.47
N GLY A 268 1.92 22.72 17.61
CA GLY A 268 2.75 23.05 18.79
C GLY A 268 2.73 21.98 19.90
N GLY A 269 1.88 20.95 19.78
CA GLY A 269 1.83 19.79 20.67
C GLY A 269 2.64 18.60 20.15
N PRO A 270 2.88 17.57 20.98
CA PRO A 270 3.57 16.36 20.55
C PRO A 270 2.65 15.40 19.80
N MET A 271 3.24 14.44 19.09
CA MET A 271 2.49 13.32 18.53
C MET A 271 2.25 12.26 19.60
N HIS A 272 1.09 11.60 19.55
CA HIS A 272 0.67 10.63 20.57
C HIS A 272 0.60 9.22 20.01
N HIS A 273 1.21 8.25 20.70
CA HIS A 273 1.18 6.84 20.30
C HIS A 273 0.58 5.96 21.39
N ARG A 274 -0.34 5.06 21.04
CA ARG A 274 -0.85 4.04 21.97
C ARG A 274 -0.24 2.68 21.60
N PRO A 275 0.56 2.05 22.48
CA PRO A 275 1.10 0.73 22.24
C PRO A 275 0.01 -0.29 21.91
N VAL A 276 0.21 -1.11 20.87
CA VAL A 276 -0.81 -2.07 20.45
C VAL A 276 -1.12 -3.12 21.51
N GLN A 277 -0.14 -3.46 22.36
CA GLN A 277 -0.34 -4.40 23.46
C GLN A 277 -1.40 -3.88 24.45
N ASP A 278 -1.37 -2.58 24.74
CA ASP A 278 -2.37 -1.95 25.61
C ASP A 278 -3.75 -1.85 24.93
N LEU A 279 -3.79 -1.48 23.65
CA LEU A 279 -5.05 -1.45 22.90
C LEU A 279 -5.68 -2.85 22.84
N ALA A 280 -4.91 -3.88 22.50
CA ALA A 280 -5.34 -5.27 22.48
C ALA A 280 -5.78 -5.75 23.87
N PHE A 281 -5.08 -5.34 24.92
CA PHE A 281 -5.47 -5.60 26.31
C PHE A 281 -6.82 -4.96 26.64
N GLY A 282 -7.03 -3.68 26.30
CA GLY A 282 -8.30 -2.99 26.52
C GLY A 282 -9.47 -3.67 25.80
N VAL A 283 -9.28 -4.06 24.54
CA VAL A 283 -10.29 -4.79 23.75
C VAL A 283 -10.58 -6.17 24.36
N ALA A 284 -9.57 -6.98 24.63
CA ALA A 284 -9.76 -8.30 25.23
C ALA A 284 -10.42 -8.21 26.62
N ARG A 285 -10.08 -7.19 27.41
CA ARG A 285 -10.65 -6.92 28.74
C ARG A 285 -12.13 -6.52 28.67
N PHE A 286 -12.55 -5.83 27.61
CA PHE A 286 -13.95 -5.52 27.35
C PHE A 286 -14.73 -6.77 26.90
N ILE A 287 -14.18 -7.53 25.95
CA ILE A 287 -14.83 -8.74 25.40
C ILE A 287 -14.99 -9.84 26.46
N GLN A 288 -13.98 -10.10 27.31
CA GLN A 288 -14.06 -11.12 28.37
C GLN A 288 -15.15 -10.84 29.42
N LYS A 289 -15.72 -9.64 29.44
CA LYS A 289 -16.81 -9.22 30.32
C LYS A 289 -18.17 -9.17 29.62
N GLY A 290 -18.26 -9.68 28.39
CA GLY A 290 -19.50 -9.72 27.60
C GLY A 290 -19.65 -8.57 26.60
N GLY A 291 -18.60 -7.79 26.38
CA GLY A 291 -18.58 -6.82 25.28
C GLY A 291 -18.82 -7.49 23.92
N SER A 292 -19.68 -6.91 23.08
CA SER A 292 -20.11 -7.52 21.82
C SER A 292 -19.88 -6.67 20.57
N PHE A 293 -19.57 -5.38 20.73
CA PHE A 293 -19.24 -4.48 19.63
C PHE A 293 -18.09 -3.57 20.06
N VAL A 294 -17.01 -3.54 19.28
CA VAL A 294 -15.84 -2.68 19.55
C VAL A 294 -15.46 -1.94 18.28
N ASN A 295 -15.54 -0.61 18.31
CA ASN A 295 -15.09 0.23 17.21
C ASN A 295 -13.75 0.90 17.51
N TYR A 296 -12.75 0.73 16.63
CA TYR A 296 -11.48 1.46 16.73
C TYR A 296 -11.63 2.89 16.22
N TYR A 297 -11.46 3.86 17.12
CA TYR A 297 -11.43 5.28 16.78
C TYR A 297 -9.97 5.77 16.90
N MET A 298 -9.18 5.85 15.83
CA MET A 298 -9.50 5.61 14.42
C MET A 298 -8.93 4.29 13.91
N TYR A 299 -9.56 3.69 12.90
CA TYR A 299 -8.95 2.60 12.13
C TYR A 299 -8.11 3.12 10.96
N HIS A 300 -8.62 4.16 10.29
CA HIS A 300 -7.85 5.08 9.44
C HIS A 300 -8.23 6.51 9.83
N GLY A 301 -7.24 7.27 10.29
CA GLY A 301 -7.45 8.66 10.70
C GLY A 301 -7.50 9.65 9.54
N GLY A 302 -6.52 9.59 8.63
CA GLY A 302 -6.45 10.38 7.41
C GLY A 302 -5.98 11.82 7.61
N THR A 303 -6.44 12.73 6.74
CA THR A 303 -5.99 14.13 6.65
C THR A 303 -7.19 15.08 6.73
N ASN A 304 -7.09 16.13 7.54
CA ASN A 304 -8.03 17.25 7.59
C ASN A 304 -7.81 18.19 6.39
N PHE A 305 -8.25 17.77 5.19
CA PHE A 305 -8.11 18.56 3.97
C PHE A 305 -8.87 19.90 4.02
N GLY A 306 -8.35 20.90 3.31
CA GLY A 306 -8.91 22.24 3.29
C GLY A 306 -8.80 22.97 4.62
N ARG A 307 -9.67 23.97 4.81
CA ARG A 307 -9.68 24.81 6.01
C ARG A 307 -10.90 24.60 6.92
N THR A 308 -11.92 23.89 6.46
CA THR A 308 -13.18 23.65 7.21
C THR A 308 -13.25 22.25 7.84
N ALA A 309 -12.12 21.55 7.93
CA ALA A 309 -12.00 20.21 8.50
C ALA A 309 -11.49 20.22 9.95
N GLY A 310 -10.19 20.35 10.24
CA GLY A 310 -9.67 20.31 11.61
C GLY A 310 -9.89 21.62 12.38
N GLY A 311 -10.16 21.55 13.69
CA GLY A 311 -10.18 22.74 14.54
C GLY A 311 -10.50 22.51 16.02
N PRO A 312 -10.25 23.49 16.91
CA PRO A 312 -9.26 24.56 16.74
C PRO A 312 -7.85 24.00 16.98
N PHE A 313 -6.85 24.52 16.27
CA PHE A 313 -5.43 24.10 16.34
C PHE A 313 -5.12 22.62 16.04
N VAL A 314 -6.12 21.79 15.73
CA VAL A 314 -5.90 20.42 15.27
C VAL A 314 -5.07 20.46 13.99
N THR A 315 -4.05 19.61 13.91
CA THR A 315 -3.16 19.55 12.75
C THR A 315 -3.91 19.12 11.49
N THR A 316 -3.28 19.36 10.34
CA THR A 316 -3.78 18.86 9.05
C THR A 316 -3.69 17.33 9.00
N SER A 317 -2.64 16.74 9.56
CA SER A 317 -2.62 15.30 9.81
C SER A 317 -3.65 14.92 10.87
N TYR A 318 -4.43 13.86 10.61
CA TYR A 318 -5.27 13.20 11.61
C TYR A 318 -4.87 11.72 11.74
N ASP A 319 -3.57 11.40 11.68
CA ASP A 319 -3.05 10.02 11.70
C ASP A 319 -3.58 9.16 12.88
N TYR A 320 -3.71 9.76 14.06
CA TYR A 320 -4.26 9.15 15.28
C TYR A 320 -3.51 7.90 15.79
N ASP A 321 -2.29 7.64 15.30
CA ASP A 321 -1.57 6.37 15.48
C ASP A 321 -2.44 5.17 15.06
N ALA A 322 -3.27 5.35 14.04
CA ALA A 322 -4.26 4.38 13.60
C ALA A 322 -3.60 3.12 12.97
N PRO A 323 -4.28 1.95 12.99
CA PRO A 323 -3.83 0.73 12.31
C PRO A 323 -3.51 0.92 10.82
N ILE A 324 -4.23 1.80 10.14
CA ILE A 324 -3.89 2.31 8.80
C ILE A 324 -3.49 3.79 8.97
N ASP A 325 -2.26 4.13 8.59
CA ASP A 325 -1.71 5.48 8.79
C ASP A 325 -2.40 6.54 7.92
N GLU A 326 -2.07 7.81 8.13
CA GLU A 326 -2.61 8.96 7.36
C GLU A 326 -2.59 8.75 5.83
N TYR A 327 -1.59 8.04 5.33
CA TYR A 327 -1.32 7.86 3.90
C TYR A 327 -1.96 6.58 3.33
N GLY A 328 -2.70 5.83 4.15
CA GLY A 328 -3.30 4.56 3.78
C GLY A 328 -2.36 3.36 3.90
N LEU A 329 -1.16 3.50 4.48
CA LEU A 329 -0.24 2.38 4.67
C LEU A 329 -0.55 1.60 5.96
N ILE A 330 -0.34 0.29 5.93
CA ILE A 330 -0.53 -0.56 7.11
C ILE A 330 0.54 -0.24 8.16
N ARG A 331 0.11 0.17 9.35
CA ARG A 331 0.98 0.43 10.50
C ARG A 331 1.25 -0.85 11.27
N GLN A 332 2.41 -1.45 11.02
CA GLN A 332 2.86 -2.63 11.76
C GLN A 332 3.70 -2.25 12.99
N PRO A 333 3.54 -2.95 14.13
CA PRO A 333 2.79 -4.20 14.28
C PRO A 333 1.31 -4.02 14.64
N LYS A 334 0.82 -2.77 14.78
CA LYS A 334 -0.51 -2.48 15.31
C LYS A 334 -1.63 -3.19 14.56
N TYR A 335 -1.66 -3.03 13.24
CA TYR A 335 -2.65 -3.66 12.37
C TYR A 335 -2.63 -5.20 12.48
N GLY A 336 -1.45 -5.83 12.37
CA GLY A 336 -1.36 -7.28 12.36
C GLY A 336 -1.68 -7.91 13.72
N HIS A 337 -1.25 -7.29 14.82
CA HIS A 337 -1.54 -7.80 16.16
C HIS A 337 -3.04 -7.71 16.49
N LEU A 338 -3.73 -6.65 16.07
CA LEU A 338 -5.19 -6.57 16.17
C LEU A 338 -5.88 -7.59 15.27
N LYS A 339 -5.39 -7.83 14.05
CA LYS A 339 -5.89 -8.90 13.17
C LYS A 339 -5.79 -10.29 13.81
N GLU A 340 -4.69 -10.58 14.51
CA GLU A 340 -4.53 -11.82 15.27
C GLU A 340 -5.48 -11.90 16.47
N LEU A 341 -5.68 -10.79 17.20
CA LEU A 341 -6.67 -10.68 18.26
C LEU A 341 -8.09 -10.96 17.74
N HIS A 342 -8.49 -10.33 16.63
CA HIS A 342 -9.82 -10.53 16.03
C HIS A 342 -10.04 -12.00 15.70
N ARG A 343 -9.06 -12.66 15.06
CA ARG A 343 -9.12 -14.09 14.76
C ARG A 343 -9.29 -14.95 16.02
N ALA A 344 -8.52 -14.66 17.07
CA ALA A 344 -8.62 -15.38 18.33
C ALA A 344 -10.02 -15.23 18.98
N ILE A 345 -10.61 -14.03 18.93
CA ILE A 345 -11.95 -13.78 19.45
C ILE A 345 -13.04 -14.43 18.58
N LYS A 346 -12.90 -14.41 17.25
CA LYS A 346 -13.84 -15.10 16.35
C LYS A 346 -13.88 -16.60 16.60
N MET A 347 -12.75 -17.21 16.98
CA MET A 347 -12.73 -18.62 17.42
C MET A 347 -13.53 -18.86 18.71
N CYS A 348 -13.69 -17.84 19.55
CA CYS A 348 -14.47 -17.89 20.79
C CYS A 348 -15.95 -17.48 20.59
N GLU A 349 -16.34 -16.99 19.40
CA GLU A 349 -17.61 -16.28 19.18
C GLU A 349 -18.82 -17.12 19.60
N LYS A 350 -18.84 -18.42 19.29
CA LYS A 350 -19.93 -19.34 19.67
C LYS A 350 -20.18 -19.38 21.18
N ALA A 351 -19.12 -19.51 21.99
CA ALA A 351 -19.24 -19.52 23.45
C ALA A 351 -19.59 -18.12 23.99
N LEU A 352 -18.99 -17.06 23.43
CA LEU A 352 -19.23 -15.68 23.83
C LEU A 352 -20.69 -15.24 23.66
N VAL A 353 -21.35 -15.65 22.56
CA VAL A 353 -22.74 -15.23 22.27
C VAL A 353 -23.80 -16.11 22.95
N SER A 354 -23.42 -17.27 23.50
CA SER A 354 -24.33 -18.26 24.10
C SER A 354 -24.28 -18.30 25.63
N ALA A 355 -23.16 -17.93 26.25
CA ALA A 355 -22.96 -18.03 27.71
C ALA A 355 -22.53 -16.71 28.35
N ASP A 356 -22.78 -16.56 29.65
CA ASP A 356 -22.20 -15.52 30.51
C ASP A 356 -20.86 -16.01 31.10
N PRO A 357 -19.88 -15.14 31.33
CA PRO A 357 -18.59 -15.55 31.88
C PRO A 357 -18.70 -15.96 33.36
N VAL A 358 -18.10 -17.10 33.71
CA VAL A 358 -17.78 -17.46 35.09
C VAL A 358 -16.39 -16.92 35.41
N VAL A 359 -16.31 -16.01 36.38
CA VAL A 359 -15.05 -15.37 36.79
C VAL A 359 -14.45 -16.12 37.97
N THR A 360 -13.22 -16.60 37.81
CA THR A 360 -12.47 -17.34 38.84
C THR A 360 -11.14 -16.66 39.13
N SER A 361 -10.80 -16.50 40.40
CA SER A 361 -9.47 -16.04 40.79
C SER A 361 -8.45 -17.17 40.59
N ILE A 362 -7.36 -16.89 39.87
CA ILE A 362 -6.27 -17.85 39.60
C ILE A 362 -4.91 -17.33 40.12
N GLY A 363 -4.94 -16.27 40.93
CA GLY A 363 -3.79 -15.63 41.56
C GLY A 363 -4.17 -14.29 42.20
N ASN A 364 -3.21 -13.58 42.79
CA ASN A 364 -3.48 -12.34 43.54
C ASN A 364 -4.02 -11.21 42.66
N LYS A 365 -3.51 -11.10 41.42
CA LYS A 365 -3.95 -10.11 40.41
C LYS A 365 -4.30 -10.78 39.08
N GLN A 366 -4.62 -12.08 39.13
CA GLN A 366 -4.89 -12.89 37.94
C GLN A 366 -6.30 -13.48 38.01
N GLN A 367 -7.03 -13.40 36.91
CA GLN A 367 -8.40 -13.91 36.80
C GLN A 367 -8.58 -14.75 35.54
N ALA A 368 -9.42 -15.78 35.63
CA ALA A 368 -9.94 -16.51 34.48
C ALA A 368 -11.40 -16.11 34.26
N HIS A 369 -11.75 -15.73 33.03
CA HIS A 369 -13.14 -15.54 32.59
C HIS A 369 -13.48 -16.69 31.64
N VAL A 370 -14.40 -17.57 32.04
CA VAL A 370 -14.71 -18.80 31.32
C VAL A 370 -16.15 -18.75 30.79
N TYR A 371 -16.31 -18.92 29.49
CA TYR A 371 -17.58 -19.06 28.80
C TYR A 371 -17.78 -20.55 28.47
N SER A 372 -18.86 -21.13 28.98
CA SER A 372 -19.21 -22.54 28.73
C SER A 372 -20.61 -22.61 28.16
N ALA A 373 -20.72 -22.95 26.87
CA ALA A 373 -21.98 -23.11 26.19
C ALA A 373 -22.61 -24.46 26.51
N GLU A 374 -23.94 -24.55 26.47
CA GLU A 374 -24.67 -25.82 26.63
C GLU A 374 -24.33 -26.83 25.51
N SER A 375 -23.88 -26.35 24.35
CA SER A 375 -23.37 -27.16 23.23
C SER A 375 -22.04 -27.87 23.54
N GLY A 376 -21.38 -27.55 24.65
CA GLY A 376 -20.06 -28.05 25.01
C GLY A 376 -18.89 -27.19 24.54
N ASP A 377 -19.13 -26.10 23.79
CA ASP A 377 -18.09 -25.14 23.44
C ASP A 377 -17.60 -24.39 24.70
N CYS A 378 -16.28 -24.29 24.89
CA CYS A 378 -15.68 -23.61 26.03
C CYS A 378 -14.60 -22.64 25.58
N SER A 379 -14.68 -21.37 26.00
CA SER A 379 -13.62 -20.38 25.77
C SER A 379 -13.20 -19.70 27.07
N ALA A 380 -11.90 -19.46 27.26
CA ALA A 380 -11.36 -18.84 28.48
C ALA A 380 -10.42 -17.67 28.17
N PHE A 381 -10.48 -16.64 29.01
CA PHE A 381 -9.58 -15.49 29.00
C PHE A 381 -8.82 -15.45 30.33
N LEU A 382 -7.49 -15.58 30.27
CA LEU A 382 -6.63 -15.58 31.46
C LEU A 382 -5.92 -14.22 31.54
N ALA A 383 -6.37 -13.38 32.46
CA ALA A 383 -5.90 -12.00 32.63
C ALA A 383 -4.84 -11.90 33.73
N ASN A 384 -3.80 -11.11 33.49
CA ASN A 384 -2.87 -10.61 34.50
C ASN A 384 -2.95 -9.08 34.54
N TYR A 385 -3.49 -8.54 35.64
CA TYR A 385 -3.63 -7.11 35.85
C TYR A 385 -2.42 -6.48 36.54
N ASP A 386 -1.40 -7.27 36.92
CA ASP A 386 -0.15 -6.73 37.44
C ASP A 386 0.58 -5.96 36.34
N THR A 387 1.00 -4.73 36.65
CA THR A 387 1.68 -3.85 35.69
C THR A 387 3.18 -4.05 35.63
N GLU A 388 3.76 -4.76 36.59
CA GLU A 388 5.21 -4.90 36.77
C GLU A 388 5.66 -6.35 36.56
N SER A 389 4.90 -7.31 37.10
CA SER A 389 5.34 -8.70 37.22
C SER A 389 4.57 -9.65 36.30
N ALA A 390 5.33 -10.53 35.62
CA ALA A 390 4.76 -11.69 34.95
C ALA A 390 4.28 -12.71 36.00
N ALA A 391 3.23 -13.47 35.70
CA ALA A 391 2.67 -14.47 36.59
C ALA A 391 2.59 -15.84 35.90
N ARG A 392 2.94 -16.90 36.64
CA ARG A 392 2.70 -18.29 36.23
C ARG A 392 1.45 -18.81 36.96
N VAL A 393 0.40 -19.10 36.22
CA VAL A 393 -0.89 -19.56 36.77
C VAL A 393 -1.17 -21.01 36.38
N LEU A 394 -1.97 -21.71 37.18
CA LEU A 394 -2.49 -23.05 36.87
C LEU A 394 -3.97 -22.92 36.51
N PHE A 395 -4.35 -23.38 35.32
CA PHE A 395 -5.74 -23.39 34.85
C PHE A 395 -5.99 -24.69 34.08
N ASN A 396 -7.07 -25.41 34.39
CA ASN A 396 -7.39 -26.72 33.79
C ASN A 396 -6.19 -27.69 33.72
N ASN A 397 -5.43 -27.79 34.81
CA ASN A 397 -4.22 -28.63 34.92
C ASN A 397 -3.07 -28.29 33.95
N VAL A 398 -3.09 -27.11 33.33
CA VAL A 398 -2.02 -26.59 32.47
C VAL A 398 -1.46 -25.30 33.06
N HIS A 399 -0.15 -25.12 32.97
CA HIS A 399 0.51 -23.89 33.41
C HIS A 399 0.58 -22.86 32.29
N TYR A 400 0.21 -21.62 32.59
CA TYR A 400 0.32 -20.50 31.65
C TYR A 400 1.19 -19.40 32.24
N ASN A 401 2.10 -18.86 31.40
CA ASN A 401 2.90 -17.69 31.74
C ASN A 401 2.26 -16.45 31.12
N LEU A 402 1.74 -15.58 31.98
CA LEU A 402 1.06 -14.33 31.63
C LEU A 402 2.02 -13.15 31.84
N PRO A 403 2.44 -12.43 30.78
CA PRO A 403 3.17 -11.17 30.92
C PRO A 403 2.40 -10.15 31.80
N PRO A 404 3.08 -9.12 32.32
CA PRO A 404 2.40 -7.99 32.97
C PRO A 404 1.39 -7.37 32.01
N TRP A 405 0.27 -6.90 32.55
CA TRP A 405 -0.77 -6.16 31.80
C TRP A 405 -1.20 -6.88 30.52
N SER A 406 -1.57 -8.16 30.64
CA SER A 406 -1.87 -9.00 29.48
C SER A 406 -3.01 -9.98 29.69
N ILE A 407 -3.65 -10.39 28.59
CA ILE A 407 -4.69 -11.43 28.58
C ILE A 407 -4.30 -12.49 27.56
N SER A 408 -4.34 -13.76 27.95
CA SER A 408 -4.25 -14.92 27.05
C SER A 408 -5.65 -15.43 26.68
N ILE A 409 -5.87 -15.73 25.40
CA ILE A 409 -7.16 -16.21 24.87
C ILE A 409 -7.06 -17.69 24.51
N LEU A 410 -7.96 -18.50 25.06
CA LEU A 410 -8.03 -19.95 24.92
C LEU A 410 -9.42 -20.33 24.34
N PRO A 411 -9.56 -20.50 23.01
CA PRO A 411 -10.86 -20.76 22.38
C PRO A 411 -11.50 -22.10 22.74
N ASP A 412 -10.72 -23.02 23.33
CA ASP A 412 -11.09 -24.37 23.78
C ASP A 412 -10.88 -24.57 25.29
N CYS A 413 -10.68 -23.48 26.05
CA CYS A 413 -10.32 -23.50 27.47
C CYS A 413 -9.02 -24.26 27.82
N ARG A 414 -8.15 -24.54 26.84
CA ARG A 414 -6.91 -25.29 27.05
C ARG A 414 -5.70 -24.74 26.28
N ASN A 415 -5.85 -24.40 25.02
CA ASN A 415 -4.76 -23.96 24.16
C ASN A 415 -4.78 -22.44 23.98
N ALA A 416 -3.76 -21.76 24.51
CA ALA A 416 -3.61 -20.33 24.30
C ALA A 416 -3.18 -20.06 22.85
N VAL A 417 -4.04 -19.40 22.08
CA VAL A 417 -3.76 -19.08 20.66
C VAL A 417 -3.27 -17.64 20.48
N PHE A 418 -3.49 -16.78 21.47
CA PHE A 418 -3.11 -15.37 21.45
C PHE A 418 -2.82 -14.86 22.87
N ASN A 419 -1.91 -13.89 23.00
CA ASN A 419 -1.76 -13.09 24.22
C ASN A 419 -1.52 -11.63 23.84
N THR A 420 -2.22 -10.71 24.52
CA THR A 420 -2.22 -9.28 24.16
C THR A 420 -0.85 -8.61 24.23
N ALA A 421 0.07 -9.10 25.06
CA ALA A 421 1.42 -8.54 25.21
C ALA A 421 2.50 -9.28 24.39
N LYS A 422 2.20 -10.44 23.82
CA LYS A 422 3.13 -11.20 22.97
C LYS A 422 2.89 -10.86 21.50
N VAL A 423 3.59 -9.85 21.00
CA VAL A 423 3.49 -9.44 19.59
C VAL A 423 4.35 -10.35 18.72
N GLY A 424 3.74 -11.08 17.78
CA GLY A 424 4.44 -11.98 16.84
C GLY A 424 4.63 -11.40 15.44
N VAL A 425 3.99 -10.26 15.20
CA VAL A 425 4.00 -9.56 13.91
C VAL A 425 5.24 -8.67 13.81
N GLN A 426 5.82 -8.59 12.61
CA GLN A 426 6.90 -7.65 12.32
C GLN A 426 6.50 -6.19 12.62
N THR A 427 7.47 -5.33 12.85
CA THR A 427 7.35 -3.87 12.85
C THR A 427 7.89 -3.34 11.52
N SER A 428 7.21 -2.38 10.90
CA SER A 428 7.70 -1.69 9.70
C SER A 428 8.29 -0.34 10.07
N GLN A 429 9.48 -0.02 9.58
CA GLN A 429 10.07 1.31 9.66
C GLN A 429 9.65 2.10 8.42
N MET A 430 8.89 3.17 8.65
CA MET A 430 8.41 4.07 7.60
C MET A 430 9.33 5.28 7.52
N GLU A 431 9.71 5.66 6.31
CA GLU A 431 10.50 6.85 6.02
C GLU A 431 9.83 7.71 4.94
N MET A 432 10.10 9.01 5.01
CA MET A 432 9.85 9.93 3.91
C MET A 432 11.12 10.04 3.09
N LEU A 433 11.10 9.49 1.87
CA LEU A 433 12.23 9.45 0.95
C LEU A 433 12.09 10.51 -0.14
N PRO A 434 13.19 11.09 -0.65
CA PRO A 434 13.13 12.02 -1.78
C PRO A 434 12.48 11.39 -3.03
N THR A 435 11.79 12.20 -3.83
CA THR A 435 11.30 11.83 -5.15
C THR A 435 12.32 12.16 -6.25
N ASP A 436 12.01 11.76 -7.48
CA ASP A 436 12.71 12.12 -8.72
C ASP A 436 12.34 13.51 -9.26
N THR A 437 11.46 14.23 -8.56
CA THR A 437 11.06 15.59 -8.93
C THR A 437 12.25 16.53 -8.87
N LYS A 438 12.45 17.31 -9.95
CA LYS A 438 13.49 18.36 -9.98
C LYS A 438 13.17 19.44 -8.96
N ASN A 439 14.20 20.19 -8.55
CA ASN A 439 14.04 21.36 -7.68
C ASN A 439 13.00 22.32 -8.25
N PHE A 440 12.09 22.77 -7.38
CA PHE A 440 11.03 23.69 -7.75
C PHE A 440 11.59 25.05 -8.17
N GLN A 441 11.00 25.60 -9.23
CA GLN A 441 11.25 26.96 -9.69
C GLN A 441 10.12 27.85 -9.21
N TRP A 442 10.41 28.68 -8.22
CA TRP A 442 9.39 29.43 -7.49
C TRP A 442 9.21 30.83 -8.06
N GLU A 443 7.94 31.21 -8.21
CA GLU A 443 7.50 32.58 -8.39
C GLU A 443 6.80 33.04 -7.10
N SER A 444 6.98 34.31 -6.75
CA SER A 444 6.42 34.90 -5.52
C SER A 444 5.60 36.16 -5.80
N TYR A 445 4.53 36.34 -5.03
CA TYR A 445 3.70 37.54 -5.00
C TYR A 445 3.54 37.97 -3.54
N LEU A 446 3.98 39.19 -3.22
CA LEU A 446 3.79 39.77 -1.89
C LEU A 446 2.35 40.28 -1.77
N GLU A 447 1.67 39.92 -0.68
CA GLU A 447 0.32 40.40 -0.39
C GLU A 447 0.31 41.95 -0.34
N ASP A 448 -0.49 42.58 -1.20
CA ASP A 448 -0.50 44.03 -1.37
C ASP A 448 -1.33 44.73 -0.27
N LEU A 449 -0.62 45.20 0.76
CA LEU A 449 -1.19 45.93 1.89
C LEU A 449 -1.58 47.38 1.56
N SER A 450 -1.18 47.93 0.40
CA SER A 450 -1.50 49.31 0.02
C SER A 450 -2.95 49.48 -0.45
N SER A 451 -3.55 48.38 -0.92
CA SER A 451 -4.94 48.30 -1.40
C SER A 451 -5.97 47.95 -0.32
N LEU A 452 -5.53 47.79 0.94
CA LEU A 452 -6.43 47.74 2.09
C LEU A 452 -7.19 49.07 2.09
N ASP A 453 -8.48 49.08 1.68
CA ASP A 453 -9.44 50.20 1.52
C ASP A 453 -10.19 50.18 0.16
N ASP A 454 -9.97 49.17 -0.70
CA ASP A 454 -10.77 48.96 -1.93
C ASP A 454 -12.25 48.57 -1.63
N SER A 455 -13.08 48.55 -2.68
CA SER A 455 -14.56 48.47 -2.68
C SER A 455 -15.27 47.37 -1.85
N SER A 456 -14.55 46.43 -1.24
CA SER A 456 -15.09 45.33 -0.42
C SER A 456 -14.97 45.55 1.11
N THR A 457 -14.40 46.68 1.54
CA THR A 457 -14.30 47.04 2.95
C THR A 457 -15.60 47.64 3.50
N PHE A 458 -15.79 47.54 4.82
CA PHE A 458 -16.84 48.27 5.52
C PHE A 458 -16.33 48.79 6.86
N THR A 459 -17.00 49.80 7.41
CA THR A 459 -16.55 50.49 8.62
C THR A 459 -17.63 50.54 9.69
N THR A 460 -17.25 50.37 10.95
CA THR A 460 -18.14 50.56 12.10
C THR A 460 -17.40 51.22 13.26
N HIS A 461 -18.14 51.76 14.22
CA HIS A 461 -17.59 52.13 15.51
C HIS A 461 -17.46 50.89 16.39
N GLY A 462 -16.27 50.68 16.96
CA GLY A 462 -16.00 49.55 17.84
C GLY A 462 -15.46 48.29 17.16
N LEU A 463 -15.07 47.33 17.99
CA LEU A 463 -14.52 46.04 17.59
C LEU A 463 -15.61 44.99 17.35
N LEU A 464 -15.55 44.28 16.22
CA LEU A 464 -16.46 43.20 15.85
C LEU A 464 -15.82 41.81 16.05
N GLU A 465 -16.65 40.84 16.41
CA GLU A 465 -16.22 39.43 16.55
C GLU A 465 -15.92 38.82 15.17
N GLN A 466 -14.83 38.06 15.06
CA GLN A 466 -14.30 37.62 13.78
C GLN A 466 -15.24 36.69 13.01
N ILE A 467 -15.88 35.72 13.68
CA ILE A 467 -16.75 34.75 13.01
C ILE A 467 -18.07 35.38 12.58
N ASN A 468 -18.52 36.43 13.28
CA ASN A 468 -19.68 37.22 12.89
C ASN A 468 -19.45 37.95 11.57
N VAL A 469 -18.24 38.47 11.36
CA VAL A 469 -17.88 39.19 10.14
C VAL A 469 -17.53 38.23 9.00
N THR A 470 -16.64 37.27 9.26
CA THR A 470 -16.12 36.35 8.23
C THR A 470 -17.10 35.27 7.83
N ARG A 471 -18.04 34.89 8.72
CA ARG A 471 -18.89 33.69 8.56
C ARG A 471 -18.07 32.43 8.26
N ASP A 472 -16.81 32.38 8.72
CA ASP A 472 -15.85 31.30 8.44
C ASP A 472 -15.60 31.06 6.95
N THR A 473 -15.73 32.07 6.08
CA THR A 473 -15.36 31.96 4.65
C THR A 473 -13.85 32.07 4.42
N SER A 474 -13.13 32.70 5.35
CA SER A 474 -11.67 32.78 5.40
C SER A 474 -11.18 32.67 6.85
N ASP A 475 -9.93 32.22 7.02
CA ASP A 475 -9.25 32.25 8.32
C ASP A 475 -8.88 33.68 8.75
N TYR A 476 -8.88 34.62 7.80
CA TYR A 476 -8.27 35.94 7.94
C TYR A 476 -9.32 37.04 8.03
N LEU A 477 -9.15 37.96 8.99
CA LEU A 477 -9.92 39.20 9.10
C LEU A 477 -9.00 40.36 9.44
N TRP A 478 -9.01 41.39 8.59
CA TRP A 478 -8.32 42.65 8.85
C TRP A 478 -9.16 43.57 9.74
N TYR A 479 -8.54 44.11 10.78
CA TYR A 479 -9.06 45.18 11.64
C TYR A 479 -8.16 46.40 11.45
N MET A 480 -8.68 47.50 10.92
CA MET A 480 -7.88 48.68 10.58
C MET A 480 -8.41 49.94 11.26
N THR A 481 -7.53 50.71 11.87
CA THR A 481 -7.85 52.05 12.40
C THR A 481 -6.70 53.01 12.12
N SER A 482 -6.97 54.30 12.28
CA SER A 482 -5.96 55.36 12.16
C SER A 482 -5.85 56.12 13.46
N VAL A 483 -4.63 56.51 13.82
CA VAL A 483 -4.32 57.30 15.02
C VAL A 483 -3.50 58.52 14.62
N ASP A 484 -3.98 59.70 14.98
CA ASP A 484 -3.26 60.95 14.77
C ASP A 484 -2.32 61.24 15.94
N ILE A 485 -1.05 61.49 15.62
CA ILE A 485 0.02 61.76 16.57
C ILE A 485 0.50 63.20 16.40
N GLY A 486 0.52 63.95 17.50
CA GLY A 486 0.99 65.34 17.50
C GLY A 486 2.51 65.45 17.42
N ASP A 487 3.00 66.52 16.78
CA ASP A 487 4.45 66.80 16.63
C ASP A 487 5.19 66.95 17.96
N SER A 488 4.49 67.23 19.06
CA SER A 488 5.06 67.44 20.39
C SER A 488 5.27 66.15 21.19
N GLU A 489 4.92 64.99 20.64
CA GLU A 489 5.05 63.71 21.36
C GLU A 489 6.50 63.37 21.67
N SER A 490 6.79 63.07 22.94
CA SER A 490 8.16 62.90 23.43
C SER A 490 8.96 61.80 22.71
N PHE A 491 8.31 60.75 22.24
CA PHE A 491 8.95 59.64 21.52
C PHE A 491 9.47 60.03 20.13
N LEU A 492 8.91 61.08 19.50
CA LEU A 492 9.41 61.62 18.24
C LEU A 492 10.74 62.40 18.42
N HIS A 493 11.04 62.80 19.66
CA HIS A 493 12.21 63.61 20.03
C HIS A 493 13.23 62.81 20.87
N GLY A 494 13.29 61.48 20.69
CA GLY A 494 14.25 60.60 21.37
C GLY A 494 13.76 59.99 22.69
N GLY A 495 12.49 60.15 23.04
CA GLY A 495 11.83 59.44 24.14
C GLY A 495 11.53 57.97 23.84
N GLU A 496 10.93 57.25 24.79
CA GLU A 496 10.56 55.84 24.60
C GLU A 496 9.37 55.67 23.64
N LEU A 497 9.46 54.72 22.70
CA LEU A 497 8.36 54.39 21.79
C LEU A 497 7.08 53.95 22.54
N PRO A 498 5.89 54.34 22.04
CA PRO A 498 4.63 53.94 22.64
C PRO A 498 4.41 52.42 22.53
N THR A 499 3.73 51.85 23.53
CA THR A 499 3.44 50.42 23.61
C THR A 499 2.00 50.17 23.17
N LEU A 500 1.82 49.33 22.15
CA LEU A 500 0.52 48.84 21.71
C LEU A 500 0.15 47.58 22.51
N ILE A 501 -1.05 47.59 23.09
CA ILE A 501 -1.64 46.50 23.82
C ILE A 501 -2.87 46.01 23.05
N ILE A 502 -2.91 44.72 22.71
CA ILE A 502 -4.05 44.10 22.02
C ILE A 502 -4.46 42.87 22.81
N GLN A 503 -5.70 42.84 23.30
CA GLN A 503 -6.32 41.61 23.78
C GLN A 503 -7.14 40.95 22.69
N SER A 504 -6.84 39.68 22.43
CA SER A 504 -7.55 38.85 21.46
C SER A 504 -8.15 37.63 22.15
N THR A 505 -9.32 37.23 21.68
CA THR A 505 -9.97 35.98 22.09
C THR A 505 -9.45 34.76 21.33
N GLY A 506 -8.63 34.98 20.30
CA GLY A 506 -7.93 33.96 19.52
C GLY A 506 -8.01 34.22 18.01
N HIS A 507 -7.32 33.45 17.17
CA HIS A 507 -6.32 32.45 17.53
C HIS A 507 -4.89 32.97 17.34
N ALA A 508 -4.67 33.89 16.40
CA ALA A 508 -3.44 34.66 16.25
C ALA A 508 -3.71 36.07 15.73
N VAL A 509 -2.71 36.96 15.84
CA VAL A 509 -2.72 38.30 15.27
C VAL A 509 -1.36 38.67 14.70
N HIS A 510 -1.35 39.32 13.54
CA HIS A 510 -0.19 40.03 13.00
C HIS A 510 -0.46 41.54 13.00
N ILE A 511 0.48 42.32 13.54
CA ILE A 511 0.33 43.77 13.73
C ILE A 511 1.15 44.48 12.66
N PHE A 512 0.49 45.26 11.82
CA PHE A 512 1.13 46.14 10.85
C PHE A 512 0.90 47.61 11.24
N VAL A 513 1.98 48.39 11.22
CA VAL A 513 1.95 49.84 11.47
C VAL A 513 2.55 50.51 10.26
N ASN A 514 1.77 51.39 9.62
CA ASN A 514 2.15 52.08 8.37
C ASN A 514 2.67 51.12 7.29
N GLY A 515 2.02 49.95 7.15
CA GLY A 515 2.36 48.92 6.17
C GLY A 515 3.53 48.01 6.55
N GLN A 516 4.18 48.21 7.70
CA GLN A 516 5.31 47.39 8.16
C GLN A 516 4.90 46.47 9.31
N LEU A 517 5.31 45.19 9.25
CA LEU A 517 5.08 44.24 10.34
C LEU A 517 5.82 44.70 11.60
N SER A 518 5.08 44.96 12.67
CA SER A 518 5.59 45.41 13.96
C SER A 518 5.62 44.31 15.03
N GLY A 519 4.83 43.24 14.86
CA GLY A 519 4.82 42.12 15.79
C GLY A 519 3.75 41.07 15.47
N SER A 520 3.76 39.96 16.21
CA SER A 520 2.77 38.89 16.10
C SER A 520 2.59 38.17 17.43
N ALA A 521 1.41 37.60 17.67
CA ALA A 521 1.12 36.77 18.83
C ALA A 521 0.06 35.71 18.50
N PHE A 522 0.10 34.59 19.20
CA PHE A 522 -0.84 33.48 19.00
C PHE A 522 -1.12 32.76 20.33
N GLY A 523 -2.29 32.13 20.41
CA GLY A 523 -2.67 31.25 21.51
C GLY A 523 -2.32 29.79 21.26
N THR A 524 -2.85 28.91 22.11
CA THR A 524 -2.83 27.45 21.91
C THR A 524 -4.26 26.90 21.90
N ARG A 525 -4.43 25.60 21.63
CA ARG A 525 -5.75 24.95 21.74
C ARG A 525 -6.35 25.10 23.14
N GLN A 526 -5.55 24.92 24.20
CA GLN A 526 -6.02 25.07 25.58
C GLN A 526 -6.24 26.54 25.95
N ASN A 527 -5.27 27.40 25.62
CA ASN A 527 -5.28 28.83 25.95
C ASN A 527 -5.37 29.68 24.68
N ARG A 528 -6.58 29.76 24.11
CA ARG A 528 -6.84 30.50 22.85
C ARG A 528 -6.69 32.02 22.99
N ARG A 529 -7.05 32.55 24.16
CA ARG A 529 -6.97 33.99 24.46
C ARG A 529 -5.53 34.39 24.76
N PHE A 530 -5.11 35.54 24.28
CA PHE A 530 -3.78 36.07 24.54
C PHE A 530 -3.77 37.61 24.54
N THR A 531 -2.73 38.19 25.13
CA THR A 531 -2.47 39.63 25.08
C THR A 531 -1.14 39.89 24.40
N TYR A 532 -1.14 40.69 23.34
CA TYR A 532 0.09 41.24 22.76
C TYR A 532 0.44 42.56 23.47
N GLN A 533 1.71 42.73 23.80
CA GLN A 533 2.27 44.01 24.28
C GLN A 533 3.61 44.22 23.58
N GLY A 534 3.73 45.29 22.79
CA GLY A 534 4.98 45.60 22.08
C GLY A 534 5.11 47.07 21.74
N LYS A 535 6.35 47.56 21.71
CA LYS A 535 6.66 48.93 21.27
C LYS A 535 6.40 49.06 19.77
N ILE A 536 5.76 50.14 19.34
CA ILE A 536 5.48 50.42 17.92
C ILE A 536 6.07 51.76 17.50
N ASN A 537 6.49 51.84 16.24
CA ASN A 537 7.04 53.08 15.68
C ASN A 537 5.92 53.88 14.99
N LEU A 538 5.71 55.11 15.44
CA LEU A 538 4.72 56.04 14.90
C LEU A 538 5.44 57.30 14.42
N HIS A 539 4.93 57.94 13.38
CA HIS A 539 5.41 59.25 12.91
C HIS A 539 4.42 60.35 13.28
N SER A 540 4.82 61.61 13.12
CA SER A 540 3.89 62.74 13.21
C SER A 540 2.77 62.60 12.17
N GLY A 541 1.56 63.03 12.54
CA GLY A 541 0.36 62.97 11.70
C GLY A 541 -0.37 61.63 11.80
N THR A 542 -1.09 61.27 10.74
CA THR A 542 -1.95 60.08 10.71
C THR A 542 -1.14 58.81 10.54
N ASN A 543 -1.24 57.89 11.49
CA ASN A 543 -0.63 56.57 11.43
C ASN A 543 -1.71 55.50 11.24
N ARG A 544 -1.46 54.54 10.36
CA ARG A 544 -2.37 53.42 10.11
C ARG A 544 -1.94 52.20 10.93
N ILE A 545 -2.88 51.64 11.68
CA ILE A 545 -2.72 50.37 12.40
C ILE A 545 -3.63 49.34 11.72
N ALA A 546 -3.05 48.29 11.17
CA ALA A 546 -3.76 47.18 10.56
C ALA A 546 -3.42 45.88 11.31
N LEU A 547 -4.44 45.21 11.84
CA LEU A 547 -4.31 43.98 12.62
C LEU A 547 -4.94 42.84 11.81
N LEU A 548 -4.13 41.86 11.42
CA LEU A 548 -4.62 40.66 10.75
C LEU A 548 -4.91 39.59 11.81
N SER A 549 -6.19 39.39 12.11
CA SER A 549 -6.66 38.35 13.02
C SER A 549 -6.82 37.02 12.27
N VAL A 550 -6.37 35.91 12.88
CA VAL A 550 -6.35 34.59 12.25
C VAL A 550 -7.09 33.56 13.09
N ALA A 551 -7.99 32.80 12.46
CA ALA A 551 -8.70 31.67 13.05
C ALA A 551 -8.12 30.33 12.56
N VAL A 552 -7.48 29.58 13.45
CA VAL A 552 -6.91 28.25 13.14
C VAL A 552 -7.94 27.14 13.39
N GLY A 553 -9.04 27.15 12.63
CA GLY A 553 -10.22 26.29 12.87
C GLY A 553 -11.03 26.69 14.10
N LEU A 554 -12.26 26.19 14.22
CA LEU A 554 -13.23 26.60 15.24
C LEU A 554 -13.40 25.58 16.37
N PRO A 555 -13.81 26.04 17.57
CA PRO A 555 -14.09 25.19 18.73
C PRO A 555 -15.09 24.08 18.43
N ASN A 556 -14.85 22.88 18.94
CA ASN A 556 -15.65 21.69 18.61
C ASN A 556 -16.08 20.85 19.80
N VAL A 557 -15.65 21.22 21.00
CA VAL A 557 -16.00 20.55 22.25
C VAL A 557 -16.14 21.61 23.35
N GLY A 558 -17.12 21.40 24.23
CA GLY A 558 -17.48 22.34 25.31
C GLY A 558 -18.96 22.69 25.30
N GLY A 559 -19.46 23.21 26.42
CA GLY A 559 -20.82 23.74 26.50
C GLY A 559 -20.94 25.09 25.82
N HIS A 560 -22.00 25.27 25.03
CA HIS A 560 -22.31 26.51 24.31
C HIS A 560 -21.13 27.13 23.55
N PHE A 561 -20.31 26.32 22.89
CA PHE A 561 -19.12 26.82 22.17
C PHE A 561 -19.47 27.72 20.98
N GLU A 562 -20.71 27.69 20.50
CA GLU A 562 -21.24 28.64 19.52
C GLU A 562 -21.23 30.07 20.05
N SER A 563 -21.31 30.28 21.37
CA SER A 563 -21.23 31.61 21.98
C SER A 563 -19.79 32.10 22.19
N TRP A 564 -18.79 31.25 21.96
CA TRP A 564 -17.40 31.61 22.18
C TRP A 564 -16.92 32.56 21.07
N ASN A 565 -16.41 33.70 21.50
CA ASN A 565 -15.86 34.70 20.59
C ASN A 565 -14.48 34.30 20.08
N THR A 566 -14.20 34.69 18.83
CA THR A 566 -12.89 34.64 18.19
C THR A 566 -12.54 36.03 17.64
N GLY A 567 -11.25 36.33 17.57
CA GLY A 567 -10.73 37.59 17.06
C GLY A 567 -10.52 38.66 18.12
N ILE A 568 -10.34 39.89 17.64
CA ILE A 568 -9.91 41.03 18.45
C ILE A 568 -11.16 41.76 18.97
N LEU A 569 -11.46 41.57 20.25
CA LEU A 569 -12.56 42.25 20.95
C LEU A 569 -12.06 43.26 22.00
N GLY A 570 -10.75 43.43 22.06
CA GLY A 570 -10.10 44.43 22.90
C GLY A 570 -10.06 44.08 24.39
N PRO A 571 -9.55 45.01 25.20
CA PRO A 571 -9.10 46.35 24.82
C PRO A 571 -7.94 46.36 23.82
N VAL A 572 -7.99 47.30 22.88
CA VAL A 572 -6.87 47.73 22.04
C VAL A 572 -6.47 49.11 22.52
N ALA A 573 -5.25 49.27 23.05
CA ALA A 573 -4.83 50.52 23.66
C ALA A 573 -3.38 50.87 23.33
N LEU A 574 -3.10 52.16 23.25
CA LEU A 574 -1.77 52.72 23.09
C LEU A 574 -1.34 53.39 24.39
N HIS A 575 -0.20 53.00 24.94
CA HIS A 575 0.37 53.55 26.17
C HIS A 575 1.68 54.29 25.89
N GLY A 576 1.97 55.34 26.66
CA GLY A 576 3.21 56.12 26.52
C GLY A 576 3.09 57.33 25.59
N LEU A 577 1.87 57.79 25.32
CA LEU A 577 1.63 59.12 24.75
C LEU A 577 1.73 60.19 25.85
N SER A 578 1.89 61.45 25.48
CA SER A 578 1.93 62.58 26.42
C SER A 578 0.63 62.71 27.25
N GLN A 579 -0.50 62.27 26.66
CA GLN A 579 -1.81 62.15 27.32
C GLN A 579 -1.99 60.85 28.14
N GLY A 580 -0.94 60.02 28.26
CA GLY A 580 -0.95 58.75 28.98
C GLY A 580 -1.40 57.57 28.11
N LYS A 581 -2.59 57.03 28.39
CA LYS A 581 -3.17 55.86 27.71
C LYS A 581 -4.31 56.30 26.80
N MET A 582 -4.25 55.89 25.53
CA MET A 582 -5.32 56.06 24.56
C MET A 582 -6.00 54.72 24.29
N ASP A 583 -7.32 54.64 24.52
CA ASP A 583 -8.11 53.45 24.17
C ASP A 583 -8.62 53.57 22.73
N LEU A 584 -8.23 52.61 21.89
CA LEU A 584 -8.59 52.54 20.47
C LEU A 584 -9.83 51.66 20.24
N SER A 585 -10.31 50.95 21.25
CA SER A 585 -11.36 49.92 21.11
C SER A 585 -12.67 50.47 20.57
N TRP A 586 -12.98 51.74 20.86
CA TRP A 586 -14.23 52.41 20.48
C TRP A 586 -14.07 53.39 19.32
N GLN A 587 -12.90 53.39 18.65
CA GLN A 587 -12.69 54.18 17.45
C GLN A 587 -13.43 53.61 16.24
N LYS A 588 -13.32 54.33 15.12
CA LYS A 588 -13.80 53.89 13.82
C LYS A 588 -12.86 52.82 13.26
N TRP A 589 -13.35 51.58 13.13
CA TRP A 589 -12.60 50.44 12.60
C TRP A 589 -13.12 50.01 11.23
N THR A 590 -12.22 49.87 10.25
CA THR A 590 -12.47 49.33 8.92
C THR A 590 -12.09 47.85 8.86
N TYR A 591 -12.91 47.05 8.18
CA TYR A 591 -12.78 45.59 8.12
C TYR A 591 -12.66 45.09 6.67
N GLN A 592 -11.85 44.05 6.48
CA GLN A 592 -11.75 43.30 5.23
C GLN A 592 -11.70 41.79 5.53
N VAL A 593 -12.63 41.03 4.97
CA VAL A 593 -12.65 39.56 5.08
C VAL A 593 -11.67 38.96 4.09
N GLY A 594 -10.80 38.07 4.57
CA GLY A 594 -9.86 37.33 3.75
C GLY A 594 -8.69 38.14 3.21
N LEU A 595 -7.90 37.45 2.41
CA LEU A 595 -6.72 37.99 1.73
C LEU A 595 -7.08 38.39 0.29
N LYS A 596 -6.37 39.36 -0.27
CA LYS A 596 -6.46 39.74 -1.68
C LYS A 596 -6.12 38.55 -2.58
N GLY A 597 -5.09 37.76 -2.23
CA GLY A 597 -4.78 36.54 -2.97
C GLY A 597 -5.90 35.49 -2.95
N GLU A 598 -6.69 35.41 -1.86
CA GLU A 598 -7.91 34.59 -1.80
C GLU A 598 -9.00 35.15 -2.73
N ALA A 599 -9.26 36.45 -2.68
CA ALA A 599 -10.25 37.12 -3.54
C ALA A 599 -9.91 37.00 -5.04
N MET A 600 -8.61 36.96 -5.37
CA MET A 600 -8.10 36.76 -6.72
C MET A 600 -8.07 35.28 -7.17
N ASN A 601 -8.40 34.35 -6.27
CA ASN A 601 -8.36 32.91 -6.54
C ASN A 601 -6.98 32.42 -7.02
N LEU A 602 -5.88 32.91 -6.42
CA LEU A 602 -4.51 32.58 -6.84
C LEU A 602 -4.17 31.07 -6.77
N ALA A 603 -4.92 30.31 -5.98
CA ALA A 603 -4.76 28.86 -5.87
C ALA A 603 -5.28 28.08 -7.09
N PHE A 604 -6.11 28.69 -7.96
CA PHE A 604 -6.77 28.00 -9.07
C PHE A 604 -6.05 28.23 -10.41
N PRO A 605 -5.91 27.18 -11.26
CA PRO A 605 -5.18 27.28 -12.52
C PRO A 605 -5.91 28.08 -13.63
N THR A 606 -7.20 28.35 -13.48
CA THR A 606 -8.02 29.10 -14.45
C THR A 606 -8.37 30.49 -13.90
N ASN A 607 -8.21 31.53 -14.72
CA ASN A 607 -8.52 32.94 -14.40
C ASN A 607 -7.57 33.68 -13.44
N THR A 608 -6.29 33.30 -13.34
CA THR A 608 -5.31 34.15 -12.65
C THR A 608 -5.20 35.52 -13.34
N PRO A 609 -5.44 36.64 -12.65
CA PRO A 609 -5.22 37.97 -13.19
C PRO A 609 -3.76 38.16 -13.62
N SER A 610 -3.49 39.04 -14.58
CA SER A 610 -2.12 39.43 -14.96
C SER A 610 -1.46 40.21 -13.82
N ILE A 611 -0.91 39.48 -12.84
CA ILE A 611 -0.10 40.04 -11.75
C ILE A 611 1.39 39.85 -12.01
N GLY A 612 2.18 40.82 -11.55
CA GLY A 612 3.64 40.77 -11.60
C GLY A 612 4.19 39.79 -10.58
N TRP A 613 4.11 38.49 -10.88
CA TRP A 613 4.88 37.48 -10.17
C TRP A 613 6.37 37.78 -10.31
N MET A 614 7.10 37.72 -9.20
CA MET A 614 8.54 37.95 -9.16
C MET A 614 9.27 36.62 -9.00
N ASP A 615 10.47 36.52 -9.57
CA ASP A 615 11.37 35.39 -9.30
C ASP A 615 11.68 35.31 -7.79
N ALA A 616 11.45 34.14 -7.18
CA ALA A 616 11.64 33.96 -5.74
C ALA A 616 13.10 34.15 -5.29
N SER A 617 14.09 34.05 -6.19
CA SER A 617 15.50 34.35 -5.87
C SER A 617 15.70 35.77 -5.32
N LEU A 618 14.81 36.72 -5.65
CA LEU A 618 14.81 38.09 -5.14
C LEU A 618 14.17 38.20 -3.75
N THR A 619 13.25 37.31 -3.38
CA THR A 619 12.54 37.32 -2.08
C THR A 619 13.22 36.45 -1.02
N VAL A 620 14.02 35.45 -1.40
CA VAL A 620 14.76 34.55 -0.48
C VAL A 620 15.78 35.28 0.40
N GLN A 621 16.34 36.42 -0.04
CA GLN A 621 17.33 37.16 0.74
C GLN A 621 16.75 37.83 2.01
N LYS A 622 15.43 38.05 2.06
CA LYS A 622 14.73 38.59 3.23
C LYS A 622 13.27 38.08 3.24
N PRO A 623 13.00 36.91 3.83
CA PRO A 623 11.67 36.32 3.88
C PRO A 623 10.63 37.34 4.36
N GLN A 624 9.62 37.60 3.55
CA GLN A 624 8.53 38.53 3.89
C GLN A 624 7.31 37.73 4.37
N PRO A 625 6.62 38.19 5.43
CA PRO A 625 5.33 37.64 5.83
C PRO A 625 4.28 37.92 4.75
N LEU A 626 3.20 37.14 4.74
CA LEU A 626 2.09 37.26 3.79
C LEU A 626 2.56 37.20 2.32
N THR A 627 3.24 36.12 1.96
CA THR A 627 3.73 35.90 0.59
C THR A 627 3.04 34.70 -0.04
N TRP A 628 2.60 34.84 -1.29
CA TRP A 628 2.13 33.73 -2.11
C TRP A 628 3.29 33.21 -2.94
N HIS A 629 3.47 31.90 -2.95
CA HIS A 629 4.44 31.21 -3.78
C HIS A 629 3.72 30.26 -4.71
N LYS A 630 4.19 30.15 -5.95
CA LYS A 630 3.72 29.11 -6.87
C LYS A 630 4.88 28.48 -7.64
N THR A 631 4.67 27.24 -8.05
CA THR A 631 5.58 26.51 -8.94
C THR A 631 4.80 25.46 -9.72
N TYR A 632 5.43 24.92 -10.77
CA TYR A 632 4.90 23.79 -11.54
C TYR A 632 5.83 22.59 -11.42
N PHE A 633 5.25 21.41 -11.32
CA PHE A 633 6.02 20.17 -11.22
C PHE A 633 5.34 18.98 -11.91
N ASP A 634 6.15 18.01 -12.29
CA ASP A 634 5.66 16.74 -12.84
C ASP A 634 5.47 15.73 -11.71
N ALA A 635 4.45 14.88 -11.83
CA ALA A 635 4.16 13.90 -10.79
C ALA A 635 5.32 12.89 -10.66
N PRO A 636 5.79 12.59 -9.43
CA PRO A 636 6.78 11.56 -9.19
C PRO A 636 6.35 10.20 -9.72
N GLU A 637 7.31 9.41 -10.21
CA GLU A 637 7.06 8.02 -10.58
C GLU A 637 6.60 7.16 -9.37
N GLY A 638 6.06 5.99 -9.67
CA GLY A 638 5.65 4.99 -8.67
C GLY A 638 4.22 5.16 -8.14
N ASN A 639 3.89 4.34 -7.14
CA ASN A 639 2.55 4.28 -6.51
C ASN A 639 2.60 4.61 -5.01
N GLU A 640 3.79 4.88 -4.46
CA GLU A 640 3.98 5.19 -3.04
C GLU A 640 3.27 6.50 -2.68
N PRO A 641 2.63 6.62 -1.50
CA PRO A 641 1.99 7.87 -1.08
C PRO A 641 2.98 9.04 -1.06
N LEU A 642 2.48 10.26 -1.31
CA LEU A 642 3.30 11.46 -1.43
C LEU A 642 2.99 12.46 -0.32
N ALA A 643 3.98 13.26 0.04
CA ALA A 643 3.82 14.40 0.94
C ALA A 643 4.72 15.55 0.50
N LEU A 644 4.36 16.77 0.87
CA LEU A 644 5.26 17.93 0.83
C LEU A 644 6.03 18.00 2.13
N ASP A 645 7.35 18.05 2.04
CA ASP A 645 8.21 18.43 3.15
C ASP A 645 8.25 19.96 3.24
N MET A 646 7.69 20.49 4.33
CA MET A 646 7.58 21.93 4.57
C MET A 646 8.66 22.44 5.53
N GLU A 647 9.75 21.69 5.72
CA GLU A 647 10.92 22.19 6.45
C GLU A 647 11.39 23.53 5.87
N GLY A 648 11.69 24.50 6.74
CA GLY A 648 12.10 25.86 6.35
C GLY A 648 10.97 26.84 6.02
N MET A 649 9.71 26.37 6.01
CA MET A 649 8.52 27.21 5.92
C MET A 649 7.97 27.53 7.31
N GLY A 650 7.07 28.51 7.42
CA GLY A 650 6.46 28.98 8.66
C GLY A 650 5.05 28.43 8.89
N LYS A 651 4.05 29.17 8.40
CA LYS A 651 2.62 28.84 8.57
C LYS A 651 1.84 29.30 7.34
N GLY A 652 0.75 28.62 7.01
CA GLY A 652 -0.21 29.12 6.03
C GLY A 652 -1.07 28.03 5.45
N GLN A 653 -1.26 28.02 4.13
CA GLN A 653 -2.11 27.07 3.42
C GLN A 653 -1.46 26.58 2.12
N ILE A 654 -1.78 25.33 1.73
CA ILE A 654 -1.22 24.66 0.55
C ILE A 654 -2.35 24.22 -0.38
N TRP A 655 -2.14 24.39 -1.69
CA TRP A 655 -3.01 23.89 -2.75
C TRP A 655 -2.21 23.17 -3.83
N VAL A 656 -2.79 22.11 -4.37
CA VAL A 656 -2.29 21.39 -5.54
C VAL A 656 -3.41 21.34 -6.58
N ASN A 657 -3.17 21.92 -7.76
CA ASN A 657 -4.15 22.00 -8.84
C ASN A 657 -5.51 22.61 -8.44
N GLY A 658 -5.51 23.55 -7.48
CA GLY A 658 -6.73 24.15 -6.91
C GLY A 658 -7.35 23.36 -5.76
N GLU A 659 -6.96 22.11 -5.53
CA GLU A 659 -7.39 21.33 -4.37
C GLU A 659 -6.60 21.73 -3.13
N SER A 660 -7.31 22.08 -2.05
CA SER A 660 -6.67 22.52 -0.81
C SER A 660 -6.19 21.32 0.01
N ILE A 661 -4.87 21.17 0.13
CA ILE A 661 -4.24 20.20 1.03
C ILE A 661 -4.60 20.51 2.48
N GLY A 662 -4.66 21.79 2.81
CA GLY A 662 -5.04 22.30 4.13
C GLY A 662 -4.02 23.27 4.70
N ARG A 663 -4.15 23.56 5.99
CA ARG A 663 -3.23 24.43 6.71
C ARG A 663 -1.87 23.78 6.87
N TYR A 664 -0.81 24.55 6.93
CA TYR A 664 0.48 24.08 7.44
C TYR A 664 0.98 25.00 8.54
N TRP A 665 1.69 24.42 9.49
CA TRP A 665 2.39 25.16 10.52
C TRP A 665 3.53 24.32 11.08
N THR A 666 4.76 24.78 10.91
CA THR A 666 5.99 24.11 11.39
C THR A 666 6.30 24.42 12.86
N ALA A 667 5.27 24.75 13.65
CA ALA A 667 5.40 24.99 15.09
C ALA A 667 6.04 23.77 15.78
N PHE A 668 7.06 24.03 16.59
CA PHE A 668 7.80 22.98 17.28
C PHE A 668 6.96 22.38 18.41
N ALA A 669 6.94 21.05 18.46
CA ALA A 669 6.22 20.31 19.47
C ALA A 669 6.84 20.49 20.86
N THR A 670 6.00 20.83 21.84
CA THR A 670 6.36 20.93 23.26
C THR A 670 5.62 19.86 24.07
N GLY A 671 6.35 19.05 24.83
CA GLY A 671 5.77 17.92 25.57
C GLY A 671 6.83 17.08 26.29
N ASP A 672 6.42 15.91 26.80
CA ASP A 672 7.29 14.95 27.47
C ASP A 672 7.43 13.68 26.60
N CYS A 673 8.44 13.70 25.72
CA CYS A 673 8.74 12.57 24.83
C CYS A 673 9.73 11.56 25.45
N SER A 674 9.64 11.34 26.76
CA SER A 674 10.44 10.34 27.47
C SER A 674 9.89 8.90 27.29
N HIS A 675 10.42 7.94 28.07
CA HIS A 675 10.20 6.51 27.91
C HIS A 675 8.72 6.09 27.88
N CYS A 676 8.29 5.40 26.81
CA CYS A 676 6.95 4.81 26.69
C CYS A 676 6.94 3.32 27.10
N SER A 677 5.91 2.90 27.86
CA SER A 677 5.67 1.49 28.22
C SER A 677 4.22 1.10 27.93
N TYR A 678 4.00 -0.13 27.47
CA TYR A 678 2.65 -0.66 27.24
C TYR A 678 1.91 -1.03 28.53
N THR A 679 2.62 -1.22 29.64
CA THR A 679 2.04 -1.72 30.90
C THR A 679 1.33 -0.62 31.68
N GLY A 680 0.22 -0.96 32.33
CA GLY A 680 -0.60 -0.04 33.14
C GLY A 680 -1.48 0.90 32.33
N THR A 681 -2.37 1.61 33.01
CA THR A 681 -3.39 2.48 32.39
C THR A 681 -2.75 3.48 31.43
N TYR A 682 -3.28 3.54 30.21
CA TYR A 682 -2.90 4.49 29.18
C TYR A 682 -3.60 5.84 29.37
N LYS A 683 -2.88 6.91 29.03
CA LYS A 683 -3.35 8.30 28.94
C LYS A 683 -2.59 9.00 27.81
N PRO A 684 -3.13 10.06 27.19
CA PRO A 684 -2.52 10.66 25.99
C PRO A 684 -1.07 11.10 26.19
N ASN A 685 -0.71 11.62 27.37
CA ASN A 685 0.64 12.08 27.67
C ASN A 685 1.63 10.96 28.08
N LYS A 686 1.23 9.67 28.01
CA LYS A 686 2.10 8.55 28.42
C LYS A 686 3.18 8.22 27.38
N CYS A 687 2.87 8.40 26.11
CA CYS A 687 3.70 7.96 24.99
C CYS A 687 3.66 9.05 23.92
N GLN A 688 4.49 10.07 24.11
CA GLN A 688 4.62 11.21 23.21
C GLN A 688 5.89 11.11 22.38
N THR A 689 5.86 11.59 21.15
CA THR A 689 7.01 11.65 20.23
C THR A 689 7.06 12.99 19.50
N GLY A 690 8.20 13.28 18.85
CA GLY A 690 8.37 14.48 18.02
C GLY A 690 8.71 15.78 18.78
N CYS A 691 8.88 15.74 20.11
CA CYS A 691 9.27 16.92 20.88
C CYS A 691 10.56 17.56 20.35
N GLY A 692 10.59 18.89 20.25
CA GLY A 692 11.73 19.61 19.70
C GLY A 692 11.87 19.54 18.16
N GLN A 693 10.87 18.99 17.48
CA GLN A 693 10.74 19.02 16.01
C GLN A 693 9.43 19.70 15.62
N PRO A 694 9.26 20.15 14.37
CA PRO A 694 7.97 20.60 13.87
C PRO A 694 6.90 19.53 14.11
N THR A 695 5.78 19.95 14.71
CA THR A 695 4.67 19.03 15.06
C THR A 695 4.17 18.28 13.83
N GLN A 696 4.03 19.00 12.71
CA GLN A 696 3.77 18.43 11.41
C GLN A 696 4.73 19.05 10.40
N ARG A 697 5.64 18.22 9.90
CA ARG A 697 6.60 18.57 8.84
C ARG A 697 6.09 18.19 7.45
N TRP A 698 5.45 17.03 7.34
CA TRP A 698 5.00 16.47 6.07
C TRP A 698 3.49 16.62 5.89
N TYR A 699 3.09 17.06 4.71
CA TYR A 699 1.69 17.35 4.36
C TYR A 699 1.26 16.46 3.20
N HIS A 700 0.31 15.57 3.47
CA HIS A 700 -0.13 14.53 2.53
C HIS A 700 -0.66 15.13 1.21
N VAL A 701 -0.13 14.65 0.09
CA VAL A 701 -0.58 14.97 -1.27
C VAL A 701 -1.20 13.70 -1.89
N PRO A 702 -2.53 13.62 -1.99
CA PRO A 702 -3.19 12.49 -2.64
C PRO A 702 -2.74 12.37 -4.11
N ARG A 703 -2.31 11.17 -4.53
CA ARG A 703 -1.90 10.95 -5.92
C ARG A 703 -3.01 11.25 -6.93
N ALA A 704 -4.26 11.03 -6.55
CA ALA A 704 -5.44 11.32 -7.39
C ALA A 704 -5.59 12.81 -7.75
N TRP A 705 -4.95 13.72 -7.00
CA TRP A 705 -4.97 15.16 -7.30
C TRP A 705 -3.86 15.59 -8.26
N LEU A 706 -2.97 14.65 -8.65
CA LEU A 706 -1.87 14.90 -9.57
C LEU A 706 -2.22 14.49 -11.00
N LYS A 707 -1.81 15.34 -11.94
CA LYS A 707 -1.71 15.07 -13.37
C LYS A 707 -0.29 14.54 -13.66
N PRO A 708 -0.05 13.85 -14.79
CA PRO A 708 1.29 13.38 -15.14
C PRO A 708 2.35 14.50 -15.17
N SER A 709 1.98 15.68 -15.69
CA SER A 709 2.85 16.85 -15.78
C SER A 709 2.11 18.14 -15.47
N GLN A 710 2.88 19.23 -15.26
CA GLN A 710 2.33 20.60 -15.08
C GLN A 710 1.34 20.73 -13.93
N ASN A 711 1.64 20.10 -12.80
CA ASN A 711 0.89 20.29 -11.56
C ASN A 711 1.23 21.64 -10.96
N LEU A 712 0.20 22.45 -10.70
CA LEU A 712 0.34 23.74 -10.03
C LEU A 712 0.38 23.52 -8.52
N LEU A 713 1.50 23.86 -7.87
CA LEU A 713 1.61 23.97 -6.41
C LEU A 713 1.54 25.44 -6.02
N VAL A 714 0.61 25.80 -5.14
CA VAL A 714 0.49 27.15 -4.56
C VAL A 714 0.58 27.06 -3.05
N ILE A 715 1.38 27.94 -2.46
CA ILE A 715 1.58 28.05 -1.02
C ILE A 715 1.34 29.50 -0.61
N PHE A 716 0.44 29.72 0.33
CA PHE A 716 0.39 30.98 1.05
C PHE A 716 1.26 30.86 2.31
N GLU A 717 2.24 31.74 2.48
CA GLU A 717 3.17 31.82 3.62
C GLU A 717 2.86 33.06 4.47
N GLU A 718 2.36 32.80 5.67
CA GLU A 718 1.84 33.78 6.62
C GLU A 718 2.97 34.45 7.43
N LEU A 719 3.96 33.66 7.89
CA LEU A 719 5.01 34.13 8.81
C LEU A 719 6.31 34.52 8.11
N GLY A 720 6.55 33.95 6.94
CA GLY A 720 7.79 34.07 6.18
C GLY A 720 8.60 32.79 6.25
N GLY A 721 8.94 32.26 5.07
CA GLY A 721 9.61 30.97 4.90
C GLY A 721 10.47 30.97 3.65
N ASN A 722 11.33 29.97 3.52
CA ASN A 722 12.15 29.80 2.33
C ASN A 722 11.54 28.72 1.41
N PRO A 723 10.85 29.08 0.31
CA PRO A 723 10.20 28.07 -0.53
C PRO A 723 11.19 27.11 -1.21
N SER A 724 12.48 27.46 -1.32
CA SER A 724 13.49 26.59 -1.93
C SER A 724 13.82 25.32 -1.13
N THR A 725 13.42 25.25 0.14
CA THR A 725 13.58 24.04 0.97
C THR A 725 12.40 23.08 0.83
N VAL A 726 11.28 23.53 0.25
CA VAL A 726 10.11 22.68 0.02
C VAL A 726 10.45 21.62 -1.01
N SER A 727 10.14 20.37 -0.69
CA SER A 727 10.36 19.23 -1.60
C SER A 727 9.21 18.24 -1.55
N LEU A 728 9.01 17.50 -2.63
CA LEU A 728 8.07 16.39 -2.66
C LEU A 728 8.80 15.12 -2.19
N VAL A 729 8.18 14.40 -1.26
CA VAL A 729 8.71 13.17 -0.70
C VAL A 729 7.71 12.04 -0.87
N LYS A 730 8.20 10.81 -0.95
CA LYS A 730 7.39 9.59 -0.99
C LYS A 730 7.53 8.79 0.29
N ARG A 731 6.43 8.27 0.78
CA ARG A 731 6.38 7.46 2.00
C ARG A 731 6.57 5.99 1.67
N SER A 732 7.60 5.36 2.21
CA SER A 732 7.90 3.95 1.96
C SER A 732 8.45 3.23 3.18
N VAL A 733 8.43 1.90 3.13
CA VAL A 733 9.07 1.04 4.14
C VAL A 733 10.55 0.94 3.80
N SER A 734 11.41 1.44 4.69
CA SER A 734 12.88 1.36 4.56
C SER A 734 13.44 0.10 5.21
N GLY A 735 12.76 -0.43 6.22
CA GLY A 735 13.20 -1.59 6.97
C GLY A 735 12.08 -2.30 7.71
N VAL A 736 12.34 -3.53 8.11
CA VAL A 736 11.41 -4.36 8.89
C VAL A 736 12.15 -5.03 10.04
N CYS A 737 11.51 -5.05 11.19
CA CYS A 737 12.00 -5.75 12.37
C CYS A 737 11.03 -6.84 12.78
N ALA A 738 11.49 -7.90 13.41
CA ALA A 738 10.60 -8.87 14.03
C ALA A 738 11.27 -9.47 15.27
N GLU A 739 10.47 -9.73 16.29
CA GLU A 739 10.89 -10.40 17.51
C GLU A 739 9.84 -11.45 17.90
N VAL A 740 10.24 -12.71 18.01
CA VAL A 740 9.34 -13.79 18.40
C VAL A 740 10.05 -14.72 19.39
N SER A 741 9.33 -15.21 20.41
CA SER A 741 9.86 -16.13 21.43
C SER A 741 9.58 -17.60 21.12
N GLU A 742 10.36 -18.52 21.70
CA GLU A 742 10.23 -19.98 21.50
C GLU A 742 8.87 -20.56 21.90
N TYR A 743 8.13 -19.89 22.79
CA TYR A 743 6.79 -20.29 23.25
C TYR A 743 5.72 -19.26 22.86
N HIS A 744 5.84 -18.67 21.67
CA HIS A 744 4.82 -17.77 21.14
C HIS A 744 3.53 -18.55 20.80
N PRO A 745 2.35 -18.10 21.28
CA PRO A 745 1.04 -18.69 20.94
C PRO A 745 0.83 -18.77 19.42
N ASN A 746 0.20 -19.84 18.91
CA ASN A 746 -0.04 -19.99 17.48
C ASN A 746 -1.36 -20.68 17.19
N ILE A 747 -2.23 -20.02 16.41
CA ILE A 747 -3.53 -20.55 15.96
C ILE A 747 -3.37 -21.88 15.19
N LYS A 748 -2.28 -22.11 14.46
CA LYS A 748 -2.08 -23.36 13.69
C LYS A 748 -1.91 -24.60 14.58
N ASN A 749 -1.55 -24.44 15.86
CA ASN A 749 -1.44 -25.56 16.80
C ASN A 749 -2.81 -25.99 17.37
N TRP A 750 -3.87 -25.19 17.15
CA TRP A 750 -5.22 -25.46 17.64
C TRP A 750 -5.95 -26.59 16.90
N GLN A 751 -5.72 -26.80 15.60
CA GLN A 751 -6.42 -27.85 14.83
C GLN A 751 -5.94 -29.29 15.12
N ILE A 752 -4.82 -29.45 15.83
CA ILE A 752 -4.09 -30.72 15.95
C ILE A 752 -4.47 -31.47 17.25
N GLU A 753 -4.70 -30.76 18.36
CA GLU A 753 -5.01 -31.38 19.65
C GLU A 753 -6.50 -31.68 19.86
N SER A 754 -7.41 -30.86 19.32
CA SER A 754 -8.86 -31.02 19.54
C SER A 754 -9.49 -32.20 18.78
N TYR A 755 -8.79 -32.80 17.80
CA TYR A 755 -9.30 -33.89 16.95
C TYR A 755 -8.46 -35.19 16.97
N GLY A 756 -7.52 -35.33 17.91
CA GLY A 756 -6.86 -36.61 18.18
C GLY A 756 -5.99 -37.18 17.05
N LYS A 757 -5.45 -36.37 16.14
CA LYS A 757 -4.46 -36.84 15.14
C LYS A 757 -3.03 -36.55 15.60
N GLY A 758 -2.19 -37.59 15.58
CA GLY A 758 -0.82 -37.56 16.07
C GLY A 758 0.13 -36.62 15.31
N GLN A 759 0.89 -35.85 16.09
CA GLN A 759 2.16 -35.15 15.81
C GLN A 759 2.28 -34.27 14.55
N THR A 760 2.27 -32.95 14.77
CA THR A 760 3.44 -32.07 14.53
C THR A 760 3.19 -30.69 15.17
N PHE A 761 3.85 -30.39 16.29
CA PHE A 761 3.75 -29.07 16.93
C PHE A 761 4.40 -28.02 16.00
N HIS A 762 3.64 -27.07 15.47
CA HIS A 762 4.21 -26.01 14.64
C HIS A 762 5.00 -25.06 15.53
N ARG A 763 6.33 -25.15 15.43
CA ARG A 763 7.27 -24.26 16.10
C ARG A 763 7.04 -22.81 15.63
N PRO A 764 7.13 -21.80 16.53
CA PRO A 764 7.03 -20.39 16.16
C PRO A 764 8.01 -20.01 15.06
N LYS A 765 7.62 -19.02 14.24
CA LYS A 765 8.46 -18.48 13.18
C LYS A 765 8.50 -16.98 13.27
N VAL A 766 9.66 -16.40 13.00
CA VAL A 766 9.77 -14.98 12.64
C VAL A 766 9.33 -14.83 11.19
N HIS A 767 8.46 -13.87 10.92
CA HIS A 767 8.02 -13.50 9.58
C HIS A 767 8.52 -12.09 9.25
N LEU A 768 9.16 -11.95 8.09
CA LEU A 768 9.58 -10.67 7.53
C LEU A 768 8.96 -10.50 6.14
N LYS A 769 8.49 -9.30 5.82
CA LYS A 769 7.85 -8.96 4.56
C LYS A 769 8.11 -7.48 4.25
N CYS A 770 8.79 -7.20 3.15
CA CYS A 770 8.95 -5.85 2.62
C CYS A 770 7.69 -5.38 1.87
N SER A 771 7.62 -4.09 1.52
CA SER A 771 6.52 -3.58 0.69
C SER A 771 6.50 -4.25 -0.69
N PRO A 772 5.33 -4.29 -1.37
CA PRO A 772 5.26 -4.76 -2.75
C PRO A 772 6.32 -4.07 -3.63
N GLY A 773 7.05 -4.85 -4.44
CA GLY A 773 8.16 -4.36 -5.28
C GLY A 773 9.50 -4.21 -4.57
N GLN A 774 9.60 -4.54 -3.28
CA GLN A 774 10.84 -4.58 -2.51
C GLN A 774 11.19 -5.98 -2.00
N ALA A 775 12.48 -6.26 -1.88
CA ALA A 775 13.03 -7.41 -1.19
C ALA A 775 13.86 -7.01 0.02
N ILE A 776 14.07 -7.97 0.91
CA ILE A 776 15.05 -7.86 1.98
C ILE A 776 16.43 -7.74 1.34
N ALA A 777 17.00 -6.55 1.38
CA ALA A 777 18.29 -6.23 0.76
C ALA A 777 19.47 -6.69 1.61
N SER A 778 19.35 -6.55 2.93
CA SER A 778 20.36 -6.97 3.89
C SER A 778 19.75 -7.19 5.27
N ILE A 779 20.48 -7.93 6.12
CA ILE A 779 20.17 -8.04 7.55
C ILE A 779 21.08 -7.06 8.29
N LYS A 780 20.49 -6.14 9.05
CA LYS A 780 21.23 -5.17 9.88
C LYS A 780 21.53 -5.74 11.27
N PHE A 781 20.62 -6.54 11.81
CA PHE A 781 20.79 -7.21 13.10
C PHE A 781 20.06 -8.55 13.11
N ALA A 782 20.65 -9.57 13.73
CA ALA A 782 19.95 -10.82 14.04
C ALA A 782 20.53 -11.48 15.29
N SER A 783 19.68 -11.87 16.23
CA SER A 783 20.08 -12.56 17.45
C SER A 783 19.02 -13.57 17.88
N PHE A 784 19.42 -14.84 18.01
CA PHE A 784 18.68 -15.86 18.72
C PHE A 784 19.27 -16.04 20.13
N GLY A 785 18.53 -15.61 21.15
CA GLY A 785 19.03 -15.56 22.54
C GLY A 785 18.22 -14.59 23.39
N THR A 786 18.89 -13.68 24.09
CA THR A 786 18.27 -12.65 24.97
C THR A 786 18.58 -11.21 24.52
N PRO A 787 18.29 -10.82 23.27
CA PRO A 787 18.57 -9.47 22.77
C PRO A 787 17.83 -8.38 23.56
N LEU A 788 18.38 -7.17 23.53
CA LEU A 788 17.85 -5.98 24.19
C LEU A 788 17.51 -4.89 23.16
N GLY A 789 16.73 -3.89 23.57
CA GLY A 789 16.37 -2.74 22.74
C GLY A 789 15.07 -2.91 21.96
N THR A 790 14.82 -1.99 21.03
CA THR A 790 13.65 -1.97 20.15
C THR A 790 14.07 -1.86 18.69
N CYS A 791 13.13 -2.01 17.75
CA CYS A 791 13.41 -1.90 16.31
C CYS A 791 14.19 -0.61 15.98
N GLY A 792 15.39 -0.75 15.37
CA GLY A 792 16.31 0.35 15.08
C GLY A 792 17.41 0.57 16.14
N SER A 793 17.29 -0.03 17.32
CA SER A 793 18.21 0.09 18.46
C SER A 793 18.58 -1.25 19.10
N TYR A 794 18.35 -2.36 18.40
CA TYR A 794 18.61 -3.69 18.95
C TYR A 794 20.09 -3.90 19.28
N GLN A 795 20.31 -4.56 20.41
CA GLN A 795 21.64 -4.92 20.89
C GLN A 795 21.69 -6.41 21.23
N GLN A 796 22.85 -7.01 21.01
CA GLN A 796 23.11 -8.38 21.43
C GLN A 796 23.08 -8.44 22.96
N GLY A 797 22.36 -9.40 23.53
CA GLY A 797 22.37 -9.64 24.97
C GLY A 797 23.40 -10.67 25.40
N GLU A 798 23.39 -11.02 26.68
CA GLU A 798 24.33 -11.96 27.29
C GLU A 798 24.27 -13.36 26.69
N CYS A 799 23.08 -13.82 26.29
CA CYS A 799 22.90 -15.05 25.51
C CYS A 799 22.66 -14.75 24.03
N HIS A 800 23.46 -15.39 23.16
CA HIS A 800 23.34 -15.26 21.70
C HIS A 800 23.93 -16.47 20.96
N ALA A 801 23.22 -16.97 19.94
CA ALA A 801 23.75 -17.96 19.00
C ALA A 801 24.55 -17.27 17.87
N ALA A 802 25.86 -17.53 17.79
CA ALA A 802 26.77 -16.89 16.83
C ALA A 802 26.39 -17.07 15.34
N THR A 803 25.58 -18.08 15.01
CA THR A 803 25.11 -18.36 13.63
C THR A 803 23.87 -17.55 13.24
N SER A 804 23.27 -16.78 14.16
CA SER A 804 21.99 -16.08 13.96
C SER A 804 22.00 -15.22 12.69
N TYR A 805 23.03 -14.39 12.52
CA TYR A 805 23.17 -13.53 11.34
C TYR A 805 23.23 -14.33 10.03
N ALA A 806 24.19 -15.25 9.92
CA ALA A 806 24.41 -16.04 8.71
C ALA A 806 23.18 -16.86 8.28
N ILE A 807 22.39 -17.36 9.25
CA ILE A 807 21.16 -18.09 8.95
C ILE A 807 20.09 -17.16 8.37
N LEU A 808 19.90 -15.98 8.96
CA LEU A 808 18.91 -15.02 8.51
C LEU A 808 19.29 -14.43 7.16
N GLU A 809 20.55 -14.06 6.99
CA GLU A 809 21.10 -13.58 5.72
C GLU A 809 20.81 -14.58 4.59
N ARG A 810 21.26 -15.83 4.76
CA ARG A 810 21.04 -16.91 3.77
C ARG A 810 19.56 -17.19 3.49
N LYS A 811 18.69 -17.09 4.50
CA LYS A 811 17.26 -17.45 4.35
C LYS A 811 16.40 -16.32 3.81
N CYS A 812 16.76 -15.07 4.09
CA CYS A 812 15.88 -13.93 3.89
C CYS A 812 16.34 -12.93 2.81
N VAL A 813 17.65 -12.72 2.64
CA VAL A 813 18.15 -11.73 1.66
C VAL A 813 17.75 -12.14 0.24
N GLY A 814 17.33 -11.17 -0.56
CA GLY A 814 16.83 -11.35 -1.93
C GLY A 814 15.36 -11.78 -2.01
N LYS A 815 14.64 -11.90 -0.89
CA LYS A 815 13.22 -12.28 -0.89
C LYS A 815 12.33 -11.12 -0.44
N ALA A 816 11.20 -10.92 -1.11
CA ALA A 816 10.12 -10.04 -0.62
C ALA A 816 9.55 -10.49 0.73
N ARG A 817 9.61 -11.80 1.02
CA ARG A 817 9.03 -12.42 2.22
C ARG A 817 9.95 -13.53 2.72
N CYS A 818 10.18 -13.57 4.03
CA CYS A 818 10.98 -14.59 4.69
C CYS A 818 10.26 -15.12 5.93
N ALA A 819 10.41 -16.42 6.20
CA ALA A 819 9.98 -17.03 7.45
C ALA A 819 11.08 -17.93 8.02
N VAL A 820 11.44 -17.73 9.28
CA VAL A 820 12.48 -18.52 9.94
C VAL A 820 11.96 -19.13 11.23
N THR A 821 12.01 -20.47 11.29
CA THR A 821 11.60 -21.25 12.46
C THR A 821 12.52 -21.02 13.65
N ILE A 822 11.93 -20.78 14.80
CA ILE A 822 12.63 -20.57 16.07
C ILE A 822 12.87 -21.93 16.71
N SER A 823 14.12 -22.38 16.70
CA SER A 823 14.53 -23.61 17.37
C SER A 823 16.04 -23.72 17.46
N ASN A 824 16.52 -24.32 18.55
CA ASN A 824 17.94 -24.61 18.76
C ASN A 824 18.59 -25.31 17.55
N SER A 825 17.92 -26.31 16.95
CA SER A 825 18.43 -27.05 15.79
C SER A 825 18.63 -26.18 14.54
N ASN A 826 17.83 -25.11 14.37
CA ASN A 826 17.98 -24.20 13.25
C ASN A 826 19.18 -23.24 13.44
N PHE A 827 19.59 -23.00 14.69
CA PHE A 827 20.69 -22.10 15.08
C PHE A 827 21.93 -22.83 15.62
N GLY A 828 22.02 -24.14 15.40
CA GLY A 828 23.12 -25.00 15.86
C GLY A 828 22.82 -25.71 17.18
N LYS A 829 23.23 -25.12 18.30
CA LYS A 829 23.03 -25.65 19.66
C LYS A 829 22.25 -24.65 20.52
N ASP A 830 21.74 -25.08 21.68
CA ASP A 830 21.08 -24.17 22.63
C ASP A 830 22.11 -23.14 23.15
N PRO A 831 21.95 -21.83 22.85
CA PRO A 831 22.89 -20.81 23.31
C PRO A 831 22.75 -20.51 24.81
N CYS A 832 21.61 -20.83 25.43
CA CYS A 832 21.38 -20.66 26.87
C CYS A 832 20.30 -21.63 27.39
N PRO A 833 20.72 -22.78 27.95
CA PRO A 833 19.81 -23.73 28.59
C PRO A 833 18.98 -23.08 29.70
N ASN A 834 17.70 -23.46 29.79
CA ASN A 834 16.74 -22.96 30.79
C ASN A 834 16.41 -21.45 30.72
N VAL A 835 16.86 -20.75 29.68
CA VAL A 835 16.51 -19.36 29.41
C VAL A 835 15.54 -19.30 28.23
N LEU A 836 14.50 -18.47 28.35
CA LEU A 836 13.56 -18.21 27.27
C LEU A 836 14.27 -17.43 26.15
N LYS A 837 14.44 -18.06 24.99
CA LYS A 837 15.09 -17.39 23.86
C LYS A 837 14.08 -16.71 22.96
N ARG A 838 14.55 -15.67 22.29
CA ARG A 838 13.82 -14.94 21.25
C ARG A 838 14.70 -14.84 20.02
N LEU A 839 14.08 -14.91 18.85
CA LEU A 839 14.72 -14.54 17.59
C LEU A 839 14.31 -13.11 17.27
N THR A 840 15.27 -12.19 17.31
CA THR A 840 15.11 -10.78 16.94
C THR A 840 15.89 -10.51 15.67
N VAL A 841 15.25 -9.84 14.71
CA VAL A 841 15.83 -9.53 13.40
C VAL A 841 15.48 -8.11 13.00
N GLU A 842 16.44 -7.40 12.40
CA GLU A 842 16.26 -6.12 11.71
C GLU A 842 16.82 -6.26 10.30
N ALA A 843 16.00 -5.95 9.31
CA ALA A 843 16.29 -6.12 7.89
C ALA A 843 16.00 -4.83 7.12
N VAL A 844 16.82 -4.55 6.11
CA VAL A 844 16.64 -3.40 5.20
C VAL A 844 15.83 -3.86 3.99
N CYS A 845 14.83 -3.07 3.59
CA CYS A 845 14.03 -3.31 2.40
C CYS A 845 14.48 -2.38 1.27
N ALA A 846 14.69 -2.92 0.07
CA ALA A 846 15.03 -2.13 -1.11
C ALA A 846 14.27 -2.62 -2.35
N PRO A 847 14.06 -1.78 -3.38
CA PRO A 847 13.43 -2.19 -4.63
C PRO A 847 14.13 -3.41 -5.23
N GLU A 848 13.35 -4.38 -5.70
CA GLU A 848 13.89 -5.59 -6.32
C GLU A 848 14.48 -5.25 -7.70
N THR A 849 15.82 -5.31 -7.81
CA THR A 849 16.55 -5.25 -9.08
C THR A 849 16.67 -6.64 -9.69
N SER A 850 16.62 -6.77 -11.01
CA SER A 850 16.83 -8.06 -11.71
C SER A 850 18.26 -8.19 -12.23
N VAL A 851 18.81 -9.41 -12.20
CA VAL A 851 20.12 -9.79 -12.75
C VAL A 851 19.97 -10.97 -13.70
N HIS A 852 20.62 -10.92 -14.86
CA HIS A 852 20.71 -12.08 -15.76
C HIS A 852 22.03 -12.13 -16.51
N ILE A 853 22.39 -13.31 -17.01
CA ILE A 853 23.62 -13.54 -17.77
C ILE A 853 23.32 -14.22 -19.11
N VAL A 854 24.09 -13.84 -20.14
CA VAL A 854 24.07 -14.51 -21.45
C VAL A 854 25.48 -14.69 -22.00
N GLN A 855 25.67 -15.57 -22.97
CA GLN A 855 26.97 -15.73 -23.64
C GLN A 855 27.38 -14.46 -24.39
N GLY A 856 28.60 -13.99 -24.14
CA GLY A 856 29.12 -12.69 -24.61
C GLY A 856 30.07 -12.74 -25.80
N ASP A 857 30.34 -13.93 -26.34
CA ASP A 857 31.16 -14.11 -27.53
C ASP A 857 30.73 -15.36 -28.34
N TYR A 858 31.41 -15.60 -29.45
CA TYR A 858 31.06 -16.70 -30.37
C TYR A 858 31.39 -18.09 -29.82
N ASN A 859 32.39 -18.23 -28.93
CA ASN A 859 32.96 -19.53 -28.53
C ASN A 859 32.86 -19.86 -27.04
N GLY A 860 32.20 -19.02 -26.22
CA GLY A 860 31.98 -19.27 -24.81
C GLY A 860 33.07 -18.78 -23.86
N ARG A 861 33.93 -17.84 -24.28
CA ARG A 861 34.95 -17.21 -23.39
C ARG A 861 34.56 -15.82 -22.90
N GLY A 862 33.37 -15.35 -23.27
CA GLY A 862 32.79 -14.12 -22.77
C GLY A 862 31.39 -14.36 -22.20
N ILE A 863 31.02 -13.54 -21.22
CA ILE A 863 29.66 -13.49 -20.68
C ILE A 863 29.24 -12.02 -20.57
N ILE A 864 27.96 -11.75 -20.85
CA ILE A 864 27.34 -10.45 -20.61
C ILE A 864 26.57 -10.59 -19.30
N ILE A 865 26.89 -9.73 -18.33
CA ILE A 865 26.19 -9.62 -17.06
C ILE A 865 25.33 -8.37 -17.13
N SER A 866 24.03 -8.55 -16.98
CA SER A 866 23.03 -7.49 -17.04
C SER A 866 22.37 -7.29 -15.68
N TRP A 867 22.21 -6.05 -15.23
CA TRP A 867 21.45 -5.73 -14.02
C TRP A 867 20.74 -4.38 -14.13
N VAL A 868 19.71 -4.19 -13.32
CA VAL A 868 18.95 -2.93 -13.27
C VAL A 868 19.27 -2.17 -11.98
N THR A 869 19.39 -0.85 -12.03
CA THR A 869 19.35 -0.01 -10.81
C THR A 869 18.23 1.04 -10.89
N PRO A 870 17.60 1.42 -9.76
CA PRO A 870 16.59 2.47 -9.75
C PRO A 870 17.11 3.82 -10.29
N LEU A 871 16.24 4.60 -10.94
CA LEU A 871 16.58 5.91 -11.52
C LEU A 871 17.08 6.94 -10.48
N ASN A 872 16.68 6.79 -9.22
CA ASN A 872 16.99 7.70 -8.12
C ASN A 872 18.27 7.34 -7.34
N LEU A 873 18.95 6.24 -7.71
CA LEU A 873 20.21 5.84 -7.12
C LEU A 873 21.31 5.99 -8.17
N ALA A 874 22.40 6.65 -7.82
CA ALA A 874 23.66 6.56 -8.58
C ALA A 874 24.22 5.13 -8.41
N GLY A 875 23.56 4.16 -9.06
CA GLY A 875 23.93 2.76 -9.03
C GLY A 875 25.35 2.56 -9.54
N SER A 876 26.04 1.54 -9.03
CA SER A 876 27.35 1.16 -9.56
C SER A 876 27.17 0.54 -10.94
N ASN A 877 27.82 1.11 -11.96
CA ASN A 877 27.95 0.50 -13.29
C ASN A 877 29.13 -0.51 -13.36
N VAL A 878 29.61 -0.98 -12.20
CA VAL A 878 30.77 -1.87 -12.09
C VAL A 878 30.32 -3.26 -11.65
N VAL A 879 30.76 -4.27 -12.39
CA VAL A 879 30.73 -5.66 -11.94
C VAL A 879 32.12 -6.07 -11.48
N THR A 880 32.21 -6.69 -10.30
CA THR A 880 33.46 -7.27 -9.79
C THR A 880 33.37 -8.78 -9.92
N TYR A 881 34.39 -9.45 -10.45
CA TYR A 881 34.37 -10.90 -10.67
C TYR A 881 35.73 -11.57 -10.43
N TRP A 882 35.72 -12.85 -10.07
CA TRP A 882 36.92 -13.65 -9.85
C TRP A 882 36.66 -15.15 -10.05
N LYS A 883 37.73 -15.92 -10.25
CA LYS A 883 37.67 -17.39 -10.32
C LYS A 883 37.42 -17.96 -8.92
N ALA A 884 36.50 -18.91 -8.79
CA ALA A 884 36.32 -19.64 -7.53
C ALA A 884 37.59 -20.44 -7.20
N VAL A 885 38.08 -20.33 -5.96
CA VAL A 885 39.27 -21.03 -5.45
C VAL A 885 38.92 -21.74 -4.16
N ASP A 886 39.46 -22.94 -3.97
CA ASP A 886 39.34 -23.72 -2.73
C ASP A 886 40.48 -23.35 -1.76
N GLY A 887 40.15 -23.13 -0.48
CA GLY A 887 41.10 -22.80 0.60
C GLY A 887 41.23 -21.30 0.96
N ASP A 888 42.11 -20.97 1.92
CA ASP A 888 42.30 -19.61 2.49
C ASP A 888 43.03 -18.60 1.57
N VAL A 889 43.05 -18.81 0.26
CA VAL A 889 43.75 -17.91 -0.68
C VAL A 889 42.86 -16.74 -1.05
N LYS A 890 43.30 -15.50 -0.76
CA LYS A 890 42.59 -14.28 -1.16
C LYS A 890 42.40 -14.23 -2.69
N PRO A 891 41.16 -14.17 -3.21
CA PRO A 891 40.92 -14.19 -4.64
C PRO A 891 41.33 -12.88 -5.31
N LYS A 892 41.95 -12.97 -6.49
CA LYS A 892 42.31 -11.80 -7.31
C LYS A 892 41.07 -11.27 -8.04
N LYS A 893 40.37 -10.33 -7.43
CA LYS A 893 39.18 -9.66 -7.99
C LYS A 893 39.53 -8.81 -9.22
N LYS A 894 38.78 -8.98 -10.31
CA LYS A 894 38.81 -8.15 -11.52
C LYS A 894 37.54 -7.29 -11.56
N ARG A 895 37.59 -6.17 -12.28
CA ARG A 895 36.43 -5.28 -12.49
C ARG A 895 36.10 -5.19 -13.98
N GLY A 896 34.81 -5.17 -14.29
CA GLY A 896 34.25 -4.86 -15.60
C GLY A 896 33.30 -3.67 -15.49
N HIS A 897 33.28 -2.82 -16.52
CA HIS A 897 32.39 -1.68 -16.59
C HIS A 897 31.24 -1.95 -17.56
N ALA A 898 30.03 -1.62 -17.13
CA ALA A 898 28.83 -1.75 -17.94
C ALA A 898 28.56 -0.50 -18.78
N SER A 899 28.08 -0.71 -20.01
CA SER A 899 27.30 0.30 -20.69
C SER A 899 25.97 0.47 -19.97
N THR A 900 25.60 1.70 -19.66
CA THR A 900 24.36 2.02 -18.92
C THR A 900 23.43 2.77 -19.84
N SER A 901 22.16 2.36 -19.89
CA SER A 901 21.11 3.00 -20.67
C SER A 901 19.79 2.98 -19.89
N SER A 902 18.83 3.79 -20.31
CA SER A 902 17.43 3.65 -19.94
C SER A 902 16.59 3.90 -21.19
N TYR A 903 15.36 3.38 -21.20
CA TYR A 903 14.41 3.65 -22.27
C TYR A 903 13.08 4.10 -21.68
N ARG A 904 12.37 4.95 -22.42
CA ARG A 904 10.99 5.32 -22.15
C ARG A 904 10.09 4.55 -23.09
N PHE A 905 8.94 4.09 -22.61
CA PHE A 905 7.89 3.49 -23.41
C PHE A 905 6.54 3.92 -22.84
N TYR A 906 5.79 4.71 -23.62
CA TYR A 906 4.54 5.35 -23.21
C TYR A 906 4.69 6.16 -21.88
N ASP A 907 4.05 5.69 -20.82
CA ASP A 907 4.04 6.25 -19.45
C ASP A 907 5.10 5.62 -18.53
N TYR A 908 5.91 4.69 -19.06
CA TYR A 908 6.95 3.98 -18.32
C TYR A 908 8.36 4.47 -18.68
N THR A 909 9.20 4.68 -17.66
CA THR A 909 10.65 4.82 -17.80
C THR A 909 11.34 3.62 -17.16
N SER A 910 12.26 2.98 -17.88
CA SER A 910 13.04 1.90 -17.28
C SER A 910 13.99 2.43 -16.22
N GLY A 911 14.32 1.58 -15.23
CA GLY A 911 15.55 1.78 -14.44
C GLY A 911 16.79 1.89 -15.33
N PHE A 912 17.92 2.23 -14.74
CA PHE A 912 19.20 2.15 -15.43
C PHE A 912 19.53 0.67 -15.70
N LEU A 913 19.56 0.30 -16.98
CA LEU A 913 19.94 -1.00 -17.49
C LEU A 913 21.46 -1.01 -17.70
N HIS A 914 22.15 -1.87 -16.98
CA HIS A 914 23.59 -2.02 -17.06
C HIS A 914 23.93 -3.32 -17.78
N HIS A 915 24.80 -3.28 -18.79
CA HIS A 915 25.32 -4.45 -19.48
C HIS A 915 26.85 -4.45 -19.50
N ALA A 916 27.47 -5.37 -18.77
CA ALA A 916 28.93 -5.56 -18.74
C ALA A 916 29.32 -6.83 -19.48
N THR A 917 30.11 -6.70 -20.56
CA THR A 917 30.72 -7.86 -21.22
C THR A 917 32.09 -8.15 -20.62
N ILE A 918 32.24 -9.27 -19.91
CA ILE A 918 33.54 -9.76 -19.46
C ILE A 918 34.07 -10.79 -20.46
N LYS A 919 35.37 -10.75 -20.75
CA LYS A 919 36.01 -11.56 -21.81
C LYS A 919 37.25 -12.27 -21.29
N GLY A 920 37.71 -13.26 -22.05
CA GLY A 920 38.97 -13.97 -21.78
C GLY A 920 38.86 -14.92 -20.59
N LEU A 921 37.65 -15.42 -20.32
CA LEU A 921 37.42 -16.44 -19.30
C LEU A 921 38.13 -17.75 -19.69
N GLU A 922 38.51 -18.52 -18.68
CA GLU A 922 38.95 -19.91 -18.83
C GLU A 922 37.71 -20.77 -19.09
N TYR A 923 37.86 -21.83 -19.89
CA TYR A 923 36.78 -22.78 -20.12
C TYR A 923 36.55 -23.63 -18.88
N ASP A 924 35.33 -24.15 -18.73
CA ASP A 924 34.95 -25.09 -17.68
C ASP A 924 35.35 -24.63 -16.27
N THR A 925 35.13 -23.34 -15.99
CA THR A 925 35.62 -22.69 -14.78
C THR A 925 34.50 -21.94 -14.10
N LYS A 926 34.34 -22.17 -12.79
CA LYS A 926 33.39 -21.44 -11.96
C LYS A 926 33.92 -20.05 -11.62
N TYR A 927 33.11 -19.04 -11.89
CA TYR A 927 33.36 -17.64 -11.53
C TYR A 927 32.32 -17.14 -10.54
N ILE A 928 32.75 -16.28 -9.63
CA ILE A 928 31.89 -15.51 -8.73
C ILE A 928 31.87 -14.06 -9.23
N TYR A 929 30.72 -13.42 -9.19
CA TYR A 929 30.57 -12.01 -9.55
C TYR A 929 29.66 -11.24 -8.59
N GLU A 930 29.88 -9.94 -8.49
CA GLU A 930 29.22 -9.00 -7.59
C GLU A 930 28.74 -7.77 -8.37
N VAL A 931 27.49 -7.37 -8.13
CA VAL A 931 26.86 -6.15 -8.68
C VAL A 931 26.20 -5.34 -7.56
N GLY A 932 26.23 -4.01 -7.62
CA GLY A 932 25.66 -3.11 -6.59
C GLY A 932 26.67 -2.08 -6.05
N THR A 933 26.22 -1.21 -5.13
CA THR A 933 27.05 -0.20 -4.45
C THR A 933 27.49 -0.69 -3.07
N ASP A 934 28.43 -0.01 -2.40
CA ASP A 934 29.10 -0.45 -1.15
C ASP A 934 28.15 -0.71 0.06
N GLY A 935 26.83 -0.49 -0.07
CA GLY A 935 25.80 -0.86 0.90
C GLY A 935 24.73 -1.86 0.41
N SER A 936 24.81 -2.34 -0.84
CA SER A 936 23.79 -3.18 -1.49
C SER A 936 24.38 -4.18 -2.52
N VAL A 937 25.62 -4.64 -2.30
CA VAL A 937 26.28 -5.60 -3.19
C VAL A 937 25.58 -6.97 -3.14
N ARG A 938 25.20 -7.49 -4.30
CA ARG A 938 24.62 -8.83 -4.50
C ARG A 938 25.63 -9.72 -5.21
N GLN A 939 25.86 -10.93 -4.68
CA GLN A 939 26.85 -11.89 -5.19
C GLN A 939 26.17 -13.10 -5.85
N PHE A 940 26.72 -13.52 -6.98
CA PHE A 940 26.22 -14.61 -7.82
C PHE A 940 27.39 -15.45 -8.35
N SER A 941 27.10 -16.55 -9.04
CA SER A 941 28.12 -17.38 -9.67
C SER A 941 27.64 -18.03 -10.95
N PHE A 942 28.56 -18.28 -11.88
CA PHE A 942 28.29 -19.06 -13.09
C PHE A 942 29.49 -19.93 -13.44
N THR A 943 29.29 -20.95 -14.27
CA THR A 943 30.38 -21.77 -14.84
C THR A 943 30.51 -21.44 -16.33
N SER A 944 31.70 -21.06 -16.77
CA SER A 944 31.97 -20.89 -18.20
C SER A 944 31.86 -22.24 -18.93
N PRO A 945 31.39 -22.27 -20.19
CA PRO A 945 31.26 -23.53 -20.91
C PRO A 945 32.62 -24.20 -21.15
N PRO A 946 32.64 -25.51 -21.43
CA PRO A 946 33.85 -26.18 -21.89
C PRO A 946 34.24 -25.66 -23.28
N LYS A 947 35.50 -25.93 -23.66
CA LYS A 947 36.01 -25.56 -24.98
C LYS A 947 35.22 -26.27 -26.07
N VAL A 948 34.96 -25.57 -27.18
CA VAL A 948 34.32 -26.16 -28.37
C VAL A 948 35.09 -27.38 -28.86
N GLY A 949 34.38 -28.47 -29.14
CA GLY A 949 34.95 -29.71 -29.67
C GLY A 949 33.90 -30.80 -29.92
N PRO A 950 34.21 -31.79 -30.76
CA PRO A 950 33.20 -32.68 -31.32
C PRO A 950 32.56 -33.64 -30.32
N ASP A 951 33.33 -34.15 -29.35
CA ASP A 951 32.84 -35.10 -28.35
C ASP A 951 32.72 -34.48 -26.96
N VAL A 952 32.53 -33.17 -26.89
CA VAL A 952 32.38 -32.46 -25.62
C VAL A 952 30.92 -32.55 -25.18
N PRO A 953 30.61 -33.25 -24.07
CA PRO A 953 29.25 -33.38 -23.59
C PRO A 953 28.72 -32.05 -23.05
N TYR A 954 27.42 -31.83 -23.19
CA TYR A 954 26.77 -30.63 -22.68
C TYR A 954 25.28 -30.83 -22.49
N THR A 955 24.74 -30.26 -21.42
CA THR A 955 23.30 -30.35 -21.12
C THR A 955 22.65 -28.99 -21.19
N PHE A 956 21.62 -28.87 -22.04
CA PHE A 956 20.77 -27.69 -22.14
C PHE A 956 19.43 -27.93 -21.45
N GLY A 957 18.97 -26.97 -20.66
CA GLY A 957 17.54 -26.83 -20.35
C GLY A 957 16.83 -26.12 -21.50
N ILE A 958 15.54 -26.40 -21.69
CA ILE A 958 14.73 -25.78 -22.74
C ILE A 958 13.37 -25.40 -22.15
N ILE A 959 13.03 -24.12 -22.24
CA ILE A 959 11.79 -23.54 -21.69
C ILE A 959 11.36 -22.41 -22.62
N GLY A 960 10.13 -22.41 -23.13
CA GLY A 960 9.51 -21.28 -23.83
C GLY A 960 8.34 -20.69 -23.05
N ASP A 961 7.91 -19.48 -23.41
CA ASP A 961 6.55 -18.98 -23.11
C ASP A 961 6.24 -18.88 -21.59
N LEU A 962 7.07 -18.14 -20.86
CA LEU A 962 6.95 -17.95 -19.40
C LEU A 962 6.10 -16.73 -19.02
N GLY A 963 4.78 -16.81 -19.21
CA GLY A 963 3.82 -15.71 -18.99
C GLY A 963 3.49 -15.33 -17.53
N GLN A 964 4.41 -15.53 -16.58
CA GLN A 964 4.30 -15.10 -15.17
C GLN A 964 3.05 -15.61 -14.41
N THR A 965 2.59 -16.82 -14.72
CA THR A 965 1.46 -17.47 -14.04
C THR A 965 1.92 -18.41 -12.91
N LEU A 966 0.95 -19.02 -12.20
CA LEU A 966 1.25 -20.12 -11.27
C LEU A 966 1.98 -21.27 -11.99
N ALA A 967 1.56 -21.61 -13.22
CA ALA A 967 2.19 -22.65 -14.02
C ALA A 967 3.62 -22.26 -14.45
N SER A 968 3.88 -20.99 -14.80
CA SER A 968 5.25 -20.53 -15.07
C SER A 968 6.17 -20.78 -13.89
N ASN A 969 5.67 -20.48 -12.69
CA ASN A 969 6.39 -20.66 -11.44
C ASN A 969 6.68 -22.14 -11.17
N GLU A 970 5.70 -23.01 -11.40
CA GLU A 970 5.87 -24.46 -11.33
C GLU A 970 6.93 -24.94 -12.33
N THR A 971 6.86 -24.55 -13.62
CA THR A 971 7.88 -24.90 -14.63
C THR A 971 9.28 -24.53 -14.17
N LEU A 972 9.47 -23.29 -13.70
CA LEU A 972 10.78 -22.81 -13.29
C LEU A 972 11.29 -23.53 -12.05
N TYR A 973 10.43 -23.77 -11.05
CA TYR A 973 10.80 -24.56 -9.87
C TYR A 973 11.09 -26.02 -10.21
N HIS A 974 10.31 -26.60 -11.12
CA HIS A 974 10.45 -27.97 -11.57
C HIS A 974 11.82 -28.17 -12.23
N TYR A 975 12.19 -27.28 -13.16
CA TYR A 975 13.52 -27.23 -13.76
C TYR A 975 14.64 -27.03 -12.73
N LEU A 976 14.46 -26.11 -11.77
CA LEU A 976 15.46 -25.80 -10.74
C LEU A 976 15.58 -26.89 -9.66
N SER A 977 14.58 -27.75 -9.48
CA SER A 977 14.59 -28.83 -8.50
C SER A 977 15.55 -29.97 -8.87
N ASN A 978 15.83 -30.14 -10.17
CA ASN A 978 16.77 -31.12 -10.70
C ASN A 978 17.64 -30.50 -11.81
N PRO A 979 18.51 -29.53 -11.49
CA PRO A 979 19.18 -28.72 -12.50
C PRO A 979 20.35 -29.51 -13.12
N LYS A 980 20.05 -30.32 -14.14
CA LYS A 980 21.07 -30.89 -15.03
C LYS A 980 21.55 -29.88 -16.08
N GLY A 981 20.69 -28.94 -16.45
CA GLY A 981 20.98 -27.93 -17.49
C GLY A 981 22.08 -26.96 -17.05
N GLN A 982 23.05 -26.77 -17.94
CA GLN A 982 24.17 -25.83 -17.75
C GLN A 982 23.92 -24.48 -18.45
N ALA A 983 22.94 -24.44 -19.35
CA ALA A 983 22.44 -23.27 -20.05
C ALA A 983 20.99 -23.52 -20.48
N VAL A 984 20.23 -22.45 -20.70
CA VAL A 984 18.83 -22.54 -21.12
C VAL A 984 18.66 -22.02 -22.55
N LEU A 985 18.06 -22.84 -23.41
CA LEU A 985 17.55 -22.45 -24.72
C LEU A 985 16.11 -21.96 -24.54
N PHE A 986 15.85 -20.70 -24.88
CA PHE A 986 14.57 -20.04 -24.62
C PHE A 986 13.92 -19.55 -25.92
N PRO A 987 12.98 -20.30 -26.53
CA PRO A 987 12.44 -20.01 -27.85
C PRO A 987 11.36 -18.92 -27.86
N GLY A 988 11.54 -17.82 -27.12
CA GLY A 988 10.71 -16.61 -27.18
C GLY A 988 9.56 -16.54 -26.18
N ASP A 989 8.84 -15.42 -26.21
CA ASP A 989 7.75 -15.01 -25.31
C ASP A 989 8.16 -14.96 -23.84
N LEU A 990 8.82 -13.85 -23.51
CA LEU A 990 9.33 -13.58 -22.19
C LEU A 990 8.19 -13.03 -21.32
N SER A 991 7.82 -11.76 -21.49
CA SER A 991 7.08 -11.04 -20.44
C SER A 991 5.57 -10.91 -20.62
N TYR A 992 5.04 -11.03 -21.85
CA TYR A 992 3.62 -10.76 -22.17
C TYR A 992 3.17 -9.36 -21.71
N ALA A 993 4.07 -8.37 -21.79
CA ALA A 993 3.78 -6.99 -21.42
C ALA A 993 2.69 -6.36 -22.30
N ASP A 994 2.60 -6.80 -23.55
CA ASP A 994 1.66 -6.37 -24.57
C ASP A 994 0.21 -6.79 -24.32
N ASP A 995 -0.02 -7.90 -23.60
CA ASP A 995 -1.37 -8.38 -23.24
C ASP A 995 -2.09 -7.52 -22.17
N HIS A 996 -1.49 -6.41 -21.75
CA HIS A 996 -2.02 -5.52 -20.72
C HIS A 996 -2.42 -4.16 -21.32
N PRO A 997 -3.38 -3.44 -20.72
CA PRO A 997 -3.76 -2.11 -21.17
C PRO A 997 -2.54 -1.19 -21.35
N ASN A 998 -2.39 -0.61 -22.54
CA ASN A 998 -1.27 0.24 -22.93
C ASN A 998 0.12 -0.43 -22.92
N HIS A 999 0.20 -1.76 -23.03
CA HIS A 999 1.45 -2.53 -23.07
C HIS A 999 2.31 -2.29 -21.82
N ASP A 1000 1.83 -2.77 -20.66
CA ASP A 1000 2.38 -2.46 -19.34
C ASP A 1000 3.84 -2.94 -19.17
N GLN A 1001 4.78 -2.02 -19.38
CA GLN A 1001 6.22 -2.30 -19.33
C GLN A 1001 6.75 -2.65 -17.92
N ARG A 1002 5.96 -2.44 -16.86
CA ARG A 1002 6.29 -2.96 -15.52
C ARG A 1002 6.34 -4.49 -15.51
N LYS A 1003 5.68 -5.15 -16.47
CA LYS A 1003 5.72 -6.61 -16.66
C LYS A 1003 7.12 -7.11 -17.00
N TRP A 1004 7.84 -6.42 -17.87
CA TRP A 1004 9.25 -6.70 -18.15
C TRP A 1004 10.13 -6.70 -16.88
N ASP A 1005 9.90 -5.75 -15.97
CA ASP A 1005 10.64 -5.72 -14.71
C ASP A 1005 10.30 -6.91 -13.81
N SER A 1006 9.01 -7.24 -13.72
CA SER A 1006 8.55 -8.38 -12.92
C SER A 1006 8.97 -9.72 -13.48
N TRP A 1007 9.01 -9.86 -14.80
CA TRP A 1007 9.51 -11.05 -15.47
C TRP A 1007 11.00 -11.24 -15.23
N GLY A 1008 11.80 -10.16 -15.36
CA GLY A 1008 13.23 -10.21 -15.07
C GLY A 1008 13.54 -10.67 -13.65
N ARG A 1009 12.71 -10.28 -12.67
CA ARG A 1009 12.80 -10.77 -11.28
C ARG A 1009 12.36 -12.21 -11.14
N PHE A 1010 11.30 -12.60 -11.85
CA PHE A 1010 10.75 -13.94 -11.84
C PHE A 1010 11.78 -14.99 -12.30
N VAL A 1011 12.53 -14.72 -13.37
CA VAL A 1011 13.53 -15.68 -13.89
C VAL A 1011 14.93 -15.57 -13.25
N GLU A 1012 15.22 -14.51 -12.49
CA GLU A 1012 16.53 -14.26 -11.87
C GLU A 1012 17.10 -15.47 -11.09
N PRO A 1013 16.31 -16.24 -10.31
CA PRO A 1013 16.81 -17.42 -9.59
C PRO A 1013 17.50 -18.44 -10.50
N CYS A 1014 17.17 -18.45 -11.80
CA CYS A 1014 17.83 -19.25 -12.82
C CYS A 1014 18.79 -18.41 -13.67
N ALA A 1015 18.32 -17.27 -14.18
CA ALA A 1015 19.01 -16.45 -15.17
C ALA A 1015 20.26 -15.73 -14.65
N ALA A 1016 20.44 -15.58 -13.33
CA ALA A 1016 21.67 -15.05 -12.74
C ALA A 1016 22.77 -16.13 -12.57
N TYR A 1017 22.46 -17.41 -12.78
CA TYR A 1017 23.38 -18.53 -12.53
C TYR A 1017 23.66 -19.35 -13.79
N GLN A 1018 22.73 -19.36 -14.74
CA GLN A 1018 22.85 -20.05 -16.02
C GLN A 1018 22.67 -19.04 -17.15
N THR A 1019 23.44 -19.21 -18.22
CA THR A 1019 23.28 -18.38 -19.42
C THR A 1019 22.01 -18.77 -20.16
N PHE A 1020 21.17 -17.79 -20.46
CA PHE A 1020 20.02 -17.95 -21.33
C PHE A 1020 20.39 -17.58 -22.77
N ILE A 1021 19.78 -18.27 -23.73
CA ILE A 1021 19.93 -18.05 -25.16
C ILE A 1021 18.52 -17.79 -25.69
N TYR A 1022 18.22 -16.51 -25.95
CA TYR A 1022 16.87 -16.03 -26.23
C TYR A 1022 16.61 -15.94 -27.74
N ALA A 1023 15.48 -16.49 -28.19
CA ALA A 1023 14.80 -16.05 -29.40
C ALA A 1023 13.77 -14.96 -29.05
N ALA A 1024 13.36 -14.17 -30.04
CA ALA A 1024 12.26 -13.20 -29.88
C ALA A 1024 10.94 -13.80 -30.40
N GLY A 1025 9.89 -13.74 -29.60
CA GLY A 1025 8.53 -14.16 -29.94
C GLY A 1025 7.63 -12.99 -30.33
N ASN A 1026 6.32 -13.25 -30.45
CA ASN A 1026 5.36 -12.21 -30.82
C ASN A 1026 5.11 -11.24 -29.67
N HIS A 1027 5.21 -11.70 -28.42
CA HIS A 1027 5.02 -10.84 -27.24
C HIS A 1027 6.22 -9.92 -26.96
N GLU A 1028 7.31 -10.06 -27.73
CA GLU A 1028 8.43 -9.12 -27.73
C GLU A 1028 8.22 -7.94 -28.71
N ILE A 1029 7.22 -7.98 -29.58
CA ILE A 1029 7.05 -6.99 -30.66
C ILE A 1029 6.75 -5.60 -30.10
N ASP A 1030 5.90 -5.46 -29.07
CA ASP A 1030 5.61 -4.21 -28.36
C ASP A 1030 5.46 -2.97 -29.30
N PHE A 1031 4.70 -3.13 -30.39
CA PHE A 1031 4.51 -2.13 -31.44
C PHE A 1031 3.11 -1.51 -31.37
N VAL A 1032 3.02 -0.25 -30.92
CA VAL A 1032 1.75 0.42 -30.58
C VAL A 1032 1.76 1.90 -31.00
N PRO A 1033 1.71 2.20 -32.31
CA PRO A 1033 1.85 3.57 -32.81
C PRO A 1033 0.81 4.56 -32.23
N ASN A 1034 -0.39 4.07 -31.91
CA ASN A 1034 -1.50 4.89 -31.41
C ASN A 1034 -1.21 5.58 -30.07
N ILE A 1035 -0.28 5.05 -29.27
CA ILE A 1035 0.15 5.65 -27.99
C ILE A 1035 1.56 6.26 -28.08
N GLY A 1036 2.08 6.46 -29.29
CA GLY A 1036 3.39 7.07 -29.52
C GLY A 1036 4.56 6.08 -29.48
N GLU A 1037 4.32 4.77 -29.58
CA GLU A 1037 5.35 3.73 -29.57
C GLU A 1037 5.47 2.99 -30.92
N PRO A 1038 6.13 3.60 -31.94
CA PRO A 1038 6.17 3.07 -33.30
C PRO A 1038 7.37 2.13 -33.57
N HIS A 1039 8.08 1.67 -32.54
CA HIS A 1039 9.31 0.89 -32.72
C HIS A 1039 9.15 -0.51 -32.14
N ALA A 1040 9.11 -1.51 -33.03
CA ALA A 1040 9.01 -2.91 -32.62
C ALA A 1040 10.26 -3.39 -31.86
N PHE A 1041 10.08 -4.33 -30.93
CA PHE A 1041 11.12 -4.95 -30.11
C PHE A 1041 11.89 -4.00 -29.20
N LYS A 1042 11.40 -2.77 -29.00
CA LYS A 1042 12.11 -1.74 -28.23
C LYS A 1042 12.47 -2.24 -26.81
N PRO A 1043 11.54 -2.79 -26.00
CA PRO A 1043 11.87 -3.30 -24.67
C PRO A 1043 12.86 -4.47 -24.68
N TYR A 1044 12.63 -5.44 -25.57
CA TYR A 1044 13.48 -6.63 -25.72
C TYR A 1044 14.94 -6.26 -26.04
N ILE A 1045 15.15 -5.38 -27.02
CA ILE A 1045 16.49 -4.96 -27.47
C ILE A 1045 17.23 -4.19 -26.37
N HIS A 1046 16.51 -3.41 -25.56
CA HIS A 1046 17.13 -2.69 -24.44
C HIS A 1046 17.49 -3.60 -23.27
N ARG A 1047 16.73 -4.67 -23.01
CA ARG A 1047 16.89 -5.49 -21.79
C ARG A 1047 17.74 -6.74 -22.00
N TYR A 1048 17.61 -7.43 -23.14
CA TYR A 1048 18.20 -8.75 -23.37
C TYR A 1048 19.29 -8.69 -24.43
N HIS A 1049 20.39 -8.01 -24.08
CA HIS A 1049 21.59 -7.97 -24.92
C HIS A 1049 22.15 -9.36 -25.17
N ASN A 1050 22.58 -9.64 -26.39
CA ASN A 1050 23.28 -10.87 -26.77
C ASN A 1050 24.52 -10.56 -27.63
N ALA A 1051 25.32 -11.58 -27.92
CA ALA A 1051 26.56 -11.45 -28.67
C ALA A 1051 26.39 -11.46 -30.20
N TYR A 1052 25.28 -10.95 -30.76
CA TYR A 1052 24.99 -11.06 -32.20
C TYR A 1052 26.11 -10.56 -33.14
N LYS A 1053 26.86 -9.54 -32.72
CA LYS A 1053 28.00 -9.04 -33.49
C LYS A 1053 29.11 -10.10 -33.65
N ALA A 1054 29.22 -11.03 -32.71
CA ALA A 1054 30.22 -12.10 -32.75
C ALA A 1054 29.97 -13.10 -33.88
N SER A 1055 28.71 -13.30 -34.29
CA SER A 1055 28.33 -14.09 -35.48
C SER A 1055 28.30 -13.27 -36.78
N LYS A 1056 28.78 -12.01 -36.75
CA LYS A 1056 28.67 -11.04 -37.85
C LYS A 1056 27.21 -10.72 -38.24
N SER A 1057 26.27 -10.86 -37.31
CA SER A 1057 24.90 -10.35 -37.50
C SER A 1057 24.86 -8.83 -37.30
N ILE A 1058 23.91 -8.18 -37.96
CA ILE A 1058 23.62 -6.76 -37.80
C ILE A 1058 22.47 -6.49 -36.83
N SER A 1059 21.76 -7.52 -36.38
CA SER A 1059 20.58 -7.42 -35.51
C SER A 1059 20.70 -8.38 -34.32
N PRO A 1060 20.27 -7.97 -33.12
CA PRO A 1060 20.19 -8.86 -31.96
C PRO A 1060 19.08 -9.92 -32.09
N LEU A 1061 18.18 -9.80 -33.07
CA LEU A 1061 17.04 -10.71 -33.26
C LEU A 1061 17.43 -12.03 -33.95
N TRP A 1062 18.57 -12.08 -34.64
CA TRP A 1062 19.09 -13.31 -35.24
C TRP A 1062 20.61 -13.36 -35.07
N TYR A 1063 21.11 -14.47 -34.54
CA TYR A 1063 22.51 -14.63 -34.23
C TYR A 1063 22.88 -16.10 -34.07
N SER A 1064 24.14 -16.38 -33.85
CA SER A 1064 24.60 -17.75 -33.57
C SER A 1064 25.73 -17.75 -32.55
N ILE A 1065 25.84 -18.88 -31.86
CA ILE A 1065 26.92 -19.15 -30.91
C ILE A 1065 27.37 -20.60 -31.07
N ARG A 1066 28.59 -20.87 -30.62
CA ARG A 1066 29.13 -22.21 -30.47
C ARG A 1066 29.35 -22.50 -28.99
N ARG A 1067 28.96 -23.70 -28.57
CA ARG A 1067 29.07 -24.13 -27.18
C ARG A 1067 29.24 -25.65 -27.12
N ALA A 1068 30.33 -26.09 -26.49
CA ALA A 1068 30.70 -27.50 -26.45
C ALA A 1068 30.70 -28.10 -27.87
N SER A 1069 29.89 -29.13 -28.12
CA SER A 1069 29.74 -29.80 -29.42
C SER A 1069 28.60 -29.24 -30.29
N ALA A 1070 27.96 -28.13 -29.89
CA ALA A 1070 26.80 -27.56 -30.58
C ALA A 1070 27.08 -26.19 -31.24
N HIS A 1071 26.61 -26.03 -32.48
CA HIS A 1071 26.43 -24.77 -33.19
C HIS A 1071 24.95 -24.40 -33.12
N ILE A 1072 24.63 -23.29 -32.45
CA ILE A 1072 23.25 -22.87 -32.21
C ILE A 1072 22.98 -21.63 -33.05
N ILE A 1073 21.95 -21.68 -33.88
CA ILE A 1073 21.47 -20.57 -34.70
C ILE A 1073 20.12 -20.13 -34.15
N VAL A 1074 19.99 -18.84 -33.85
CA VAL A 1074 18.74 -18.21 -33.40
C VAL A 1074 18.23 -17.32 -34.53
N LEU A 1075 16.97 -17.50 -34.90
CA LEU A 1075 16.27 -16.74 -35.91
C LEU A 1075 15.03 -16.06 -35.30
N SER A 1076 14.56 -15.01 -35.94
CA SER A 1076 13.35 -14.28 -35.52
C SER A 1076 12.24 -14.48 -36.54
N SER A 1077 11.16 -15.13 -36.08
CA SER A 1077 9.94 -15.38 -36.85
C SER A 1077 9.16 -14.10 -37.18
N TYR A 1078 9.37 -13.02 -36.43
CA TYR A 1078 8.63 -11.75 -36.55
C TYR A 1078 9.50 -10.58 -37.05
N SER A 1079 10.59 -10.90 -37.74
CA SER A 1079 11.39 -9.93 -38.48
C SER A 1079 11.52 -10.35 -39.95
N ALA A 1080 11.98 -9.46 -40.82
CA ALA A 1080 12.01 -9.73 -42.25
C ALA A 1080 13.00 -10.87 -42.62
N TYR A 1081 12.50 -12.01 -43.11
CA TYR A 1081 13.29 -13.19 -43.52
C TYR A 1081 13.16 -13.56 -45.01
N GLY A 1082 12.46 -12.75 -45.81
CA GLY A 1082 12.33 -12.98 -47.25
C GLY A 1082 13.66 -12.97 -48.01
N LYS A 1083 13.65 -13.43 -49.26
CA LYS A 1083 14.83 -13.42 -50.13
C LYS A 1083 15.48 -12.02 -50.15
N TYR A 1084 16.80 -11.98 -49.97
CA TYR A 1084 17.61 -10.75 -49.90
C TYR A 1084 17.43 -9.86 -48.67
N THR A 1085 16.61 -10.23 -47.68
CA THR A 1085 16.59 -9.50 -46.40
C THR A 1085 17.89 -9.74 -45.63
N PRO A 1086 18.24 -8.86 -44.67
CA PRO A 1086 19.45 -9.04 -43.86
C PRO A 1086 19.51 -10.38 -43.12
N GLN A 1087 18.39 -10.88 -42.60
CA GLN A 1087 18.33 -12.19 -41.94
C GLN A 1087 18.59 -13.34 -42.93
N TYR A 1088 18.00 -13.29 -44.14
CA TYR A 1088 18.22 -14.28 -45.19
C TYR A 1088 19.70 -14.33 -45.62
N VAL A 1089 20.29 -13.17 -45.92
CA VAL A 1089 21.69 -13.07 -46.36
C VAL A 1089 22.63 -13.52 -45.23
N TRP A 1090 22.35 -13.13 -43.99
CA TRP A 1090 23.15 -13.56 -42.84
C TRP A 1090 23.09 -15.07 -42.64
N LEU A 1091 21.90 -15.69 -42.68
CA LEU A 1091 21.73 -17.13 -42.49
C LEU A 1091 22.44 -17.94 -43.57
N GLU A 1092 22.37 -17.51 -44.83
CA GLU A 1092 23.11 -18.14 -45.93
C GLU A 1092 24.62 -18.18 -45.65
N GLN A 1093 25.16 -17.08 -45.11
CA GLN A 1093 26.59 -16.99 -44.76
C GLN A 1093 26.91 -17.75 -43.48
N GLU A 1094 25.99 -17.83 -42.51
CA GLU A 1094 26.19 -18.53 -41.26
C GLU A 1094 26.21 -20.04 -41.45
N LEU A 1095 25.31 -20.60 -42.28
CA LEU A 1095 25.29 -22.03 -42.59
C LEU A 1095 26.61 -22.49 -43.25
N LYS A 1096 27.26 -21.62 -44.03
CA LYS A 1096 28.59 -21.88 -44.61
C LYS A 1096 29.72 -21.91 -43.57
N LYS A 1097 29.51 -21.35 -42.37
CA LYS A 1097 30.49 -21.37 -41.27
C LYS A 1097 30.35 -22.60 -40.37
N VAL A 1098 29.28 -23.39 -40.52
CA VAL A 1098 29.07 -24.59 -39.70
C VAL A 1098 30.15 -25.62 -40.05
N ASN A 1099 31.06 -25.86 -39.10
CA ASN A 1099 32.07 -26.90 -39.20
C ASN A 1099 31.66 -28.09 -38.31
N ARG A 1100 31.14 -29.15 -38.94
CA ARG A 1100 30.65 -30.34 -38.23
C ARG A 1100 31.77 -31.10 -37.49
N GLU A 1101 33.03 -30.97 -37.92
CA GLU A 1101 34.17 -31.57 -37.22
C GLU A 1101 34.49 -30.89 -35.88
N GLU A 1102 34.05 -29.64 -35.67
CA GLU A 1102 34.20 -28.91 -34.41
C GLU A 1102 32.92 -28.96 -33.56
N THR A 1103 31.79 -28.70 -34.20
CA THR A 1103 30.45 -28.65 -33.60
C THR A 1103 29.53 -29.57 -34.39
N PRO A 1104 29.53 -30.87 -34.08
CA PRO A 1104 28.73 -31.85 -34.80
C PRO A 1104 27.25 -31.61 -34.64
N TRP A 1105 26.75 -31.00 -33.58
CA TRP A 1105 25.31 -30.73 -33.43
C TRP A 1105 24.96 -29.35 -33.99
N LEU A 1106 23.98 -29.29 -34.89
CA LEU A 1106 23.42 -28.05 -35.42
C LEU A 1106 21.98 -27.91 -34.94
N ILE A 1107 21.76 -26.91 -34.08
CA ILE A 1107 20.48 -26.62 -33.45
C ILE A 1107 20.00 -25.27 -33.96
N VAL A 1108 18.76 -25.19 -34.39
CA VAL A 1108 18.12 -23.93 -34.77
C VAL A 1108 16.99 -23.61 -33.80
N MET A 1109 16.90 -22.36 -33.37
CA MET A 1109 15.78 -21.83 -32.59
C MET A 1109 15.00 -20.82 -33.43
N VAL A 1110 13.70 -21.00 -33.49
CA VAL A 1110 12.70 -20.07 -34.01
C VAL A 1110 11.63 -19.88 -32.93
N HIS A 1111 10.68 -18.97 -33.11
CA HIS A 1111 9.54 -18.88 -32.19
C HIS A 1111 8.31 -19.59 -32.74
N SER A 1112 7.84 -19.18 -33.92
CA SER A 1112 6.68 -19.80 -34.57
C SER A 1112 7.02 -21.18 -35.14
N PRO A 1113 6.29 -22.26 -34.77
CA PRO A 1113 6.58 -23.63 -35.19
C PRO A 1113 6.31 -23.87 -36.68
N TRP A 1114 7.18 -24.63 -37.32
CA TRP A 1114 7.08 -24.99 -38.75
C TRP A 1114 6.20 -26.20 -39.01
N TYR A 1115 6.13 -27.11 -38.04
CA TYR A 1115 5.22 -28.25 -38.05
C TYR A 1115 4.42 -28.19 -36.75
N ASN A 1116 3.10 -28.02 -36.87
CA ASN A 1116 2.19 -27.81 -35.75
C ASN A 1116 0.87 -28.52 -36.08
N SER A 1117 0.51 -29.53 -35.29
CA SER A 1117 -0.80 -30.18 -35.41
C SER A 1117 -1.87 -29.52 -34.55
N ASN A 1118 -1.49 -28.54 -33.73
CA ASN A 1118 -2.41 -27.72 -32.97
C ASN A 1118 -3.13 -26.70 -33.86
N ASN A 1119 -4.42 -26.51 -33.63
CA ASN A 1119 -5.25 -25.55 -34.38
C ASN A 1119 -5.00 -24.11 -33.91
N TYR A 1120 -4.40 -23.91 -32.74
CA TYR A 1120 -3.89 -22.61 -32.32
C TYR A 1120 -2.63 -22.27 -33.12
N HIS A 1121 -2.55 -21.03 -33.65
CA HIS A 1121 -1.46 -20.57 -34.52
C HIS A 1121 -1.21 -21.46 -35.75
N TYR A 1122 -2.29 -22.07 -36.26
CA TYR A 1122 -2.22 -23.00 -37.38
C TYR A 1122 -1.64 -22.32 -38.64
N MET A 1123 -0.64 -22.97 -39.25
CA MET A 1123 0.07 -22.51 -40.46
C MET A 1123 0.86 -21.19 -40.36
N GLU A 1124 1.06 -20.62 -39.16
CA GLU A 1124 1.74 -19.33 -39.01
C GLU A 1124 3.21 -19.36 -39.46
N GLY A 1125 3.93 -20.46 -39.16
CA GLY A 1125 5.35 -20.64 -39.52
C GLY A 1125 5.62 -21.08 -40.98
N GLU A 1126 4.57 -21.33 -41.77
CA GLU A 1126 4.66 -21.99 -43.09
C GLU A 1126 5.48 -21.20 -44.12
N SER A 1127 5.37 -19.88 -44.11
CA SER A 1127 6.10 -19.01 -45.04
C SER A 1127 7.62 -19.03 -44.79
N MET A 1128 8.03 -19.09 -43.52
CA MET A 1128 9.43 -19.21 -43.13
C MET A 1128 9.95 -20.62 -43.41
N ARG A 1129 9.14 -21.66 -43.16
CA ARG A 1129 9.43 -23.05 -43.56
C ARG A 1129 9.67 -23.14 -45.08
N ALA A 1130 8.77 -22.62 -45.90
CA ALA A 1130 8.92 -22.62 -47.35
C ALA A 1130 10.21 -21.91 -47.84
N MET A 1131 10.67 -20.89 -47.10
CA MET A 1131 11.91 -20.17 -47.41
C MET A 1131 13.18 -20.96 -47.06
N PHE A 1132 13.20 -21.63 -45.91
CA PHE A 1132 14.45 -22.14 -45.31
C PHE A 1132 14.52 -23.66 -45.12
N GLU A 1133 13.42 -24.40 -45.22
CA GLU A 1133 13.40 -25.84 -44.98
C GLU A 1133 14.39 -26.60 -45.88
N SER A 1134 14.45 -26.24 -47.17
CA SER A 1134 15.43 -26.83 -48.10
C SER A 1134 16.88 -26.63 -47.64
N TRP A 1135 17.19 -25.50 -47.00
CA TRP A 1135 18.52 -25.24 -46.48
C TRP A 1135 18.79 -26.07 -45.24
N PHE A 1136 17.80 -26.24 -44.37
CA PHE A 1136 17.96 -27.01 -43.13
C PHE A 1136 18.14 -28.50 -43.42
N VAL A 1137 17.40 -29.03 -44.39
CA VAL A 1137 17.58 -30.40 -44.89
C VAL A 1137 18.96 -30.57 -45.55
N ASN A 1138 19.37 -29.65 -46.42
CA ASN A 1138 20.67 -29.71 -47.09
C ASN A 1138 21.85 -29.58 -46.11
N SER A 1139 21.71 -28.74 -45.08
CA SER A 1139 22.70 -28.56 -44.03
C SER A 1139 22.62 -29.61 -42.92
N LYS A 1140 21.65 -30.54 -43.01
CA LYS A 1140 21.42 -31.61 -42.03
C LYS A 1140 21.29 -31.08 -40.60
N VAL A 1141 20.45 -30.06 -40.42
CA VAL A 1141 20.09 -29.55 -39.09
C VAL A 1141 19.56 -30.71 -38.24
N ASP A 1142 20.01 -30.81 -36.99
CA ASP A 1142 19.65 -31.93 -36.14
C ASP A 1142 18.30 -31.66 -35.44
N LEU A 1143 18.13 -30.44 -34.91
CA LEU A 1143 16.97 -30.00 -34.14
C LEU A 1143 16.52 -28.58 -34.53
N VAL A 1144 15.20 -28.38 -34.60
CA VAL A 1144 14.56 -27.06 -34.65
C VAL A 1144 13.65 -26.94 -33.43
N LEU A 1145 13.88 -25.92 -32.60
CA LEU A 1145 13.09 -25.64 -31.39
C LEU A 1145 12.22 -24.40 -31.61
N SER A 1146 10.96 -24.47 -31.19
CA SER A 1146 9.95 -23.40 -31.26
C SER A 1146 9.15 -23.26 -29.97
N GLY A 1147 8.63 -22.07 -29.69
CA GLY A 1147 7.67 -21.78 -28.62
C GLY A 1147 6.28 -21.61 -29.21
N HIS A 1148 5.59 -20.53 -28.83
CA HIS A 1148 4.38 -19.94 -29.45
C HIS A 1148 3.09 -20.73 -29.26
N VAL A 1149 3.13 -22.04 -29.46
CA VAL A 1149 1.98 -22.92 -29.24
C VAL A 1149 2.11 -23.50 -27.85
N HIS A 1150 1.09 -23.22 -27.04
CA HIS A 1150 1.05 -23.48 -25.60
C HIS A 1150 0.83 -24.94 -25.21
N SER A 1151 1.62 -25.82 -25.82
CA SER A 1151 1.59 -27.27 -25.66
C SER A 1151 2.91 -27.85 -26.13
N TYR A 1152 3.19 -29.09 -25.74
CA TYR A 1152 4.34 -29.83 -26.21
C TYR A 1152 4.00 -30.61 -27.49
N GLU A 1153 4.86 -30.53 -28.52
CA GLU A 1153 4.77 -31.39 -29.71
C GLU A 1153 6.16 -31.66 -30.29
N ARG A 1154 6.43 -32.92 -30.63
CA ARG A 1154 7.64 -33.37 -31.33
C ARG A 1154 7.28 -34.06 -32.62
N SER A 1155 7.95 -33.70 -33.70
CA SER A 1155 7.78 -34.34 -35.01
C SER A 1155 8.67 -35.58 -35.19
N GLU A 1156 8.29 -36.42 -36.14
CA GLU A 1156 9.20 -37.30 -36.88
C GLU A 1156 10.15 -36.46 -37.75
N ARG A 1157 11.20 -37.09 -38.31
CA ARG A 1157 12.05 -36.45 -39.33
C ARG A 1157 11.29 -36.34 -40.65
N VAL A 1158 10.61 -35.23 -40.86
CA VAL A 1158 9.81 -34.96 -42.06
C VAL A 1158 10.29 -33.73 -42.80
N SER A 1159 10.12 -33.74 -44.12
CA SER A 1159 10.27 -32.56 -44.95
C SER A 1159 9.14 -32.45 -45.96
N ASN A 1160 8.85 -31.22 -46.40
CA ASN A 1160 7.90 -30.96 -47.48
C ASN A 1160 8.59 -30.41 -48.74
N ILE A 1161 9.90 -30.66 -48.90
CA ILE A 1161 10.70 -30.14 -50.03
C ILE A 1161 10.50 -30.94 -51.32
N LYS A 1162 10.07 -32.21 -51.21
CA LYS A 1162 9.78 -33.09 -52.36
C LYS A 1162 8.33 -32.88 -52.83
N TYR A 1163 8.01 -31.64 -53.16
CA TYR A 1163 6.69 -31.26 -53.67
C TYR A 1163 6.46 -31.86 -55.06
N ASN A 1164 5.40 -32.65 -55.22
CA ASN A 1164 4.98 -33.16 -56.53
C ASN A 1164 3.75 -32.40 -57.04
N ILE A 1165 3.97 -31.51 -58.01
CA ILE A 1165 2.92 -30.65 -58.59
C ILE A 1165 1.88 -31.45 -59.39
N THR A 1166 2.18 -32.68 -59.80
CA THR A 1166 1.33 -33.46 -60.72
C THR A 1166 0.20 -34.24 -60.05
N ASN A 1167 0.26 -34.48 -58.74
CA ASN A 1167 -0.77 -35.24 -58.02
C ASN A 1167 -1.57 -34.40 -57.00
N GLY A 1168 -1.28 -33.10 -56.88
CA GLY A 1168 -2.00 -32.18 -55.98
C GLY A 1168 -1.82 -32.48 -54.49
N LEU A 1169 -0.84 -33.32 -54.12
CA LEU A 1169 -0.60 -33.75 -52.75
C LEU A 1169 0.58 -32.97 -52.15
N SER A 1170 0.28 -31.99 -51.30
CA SER A 1170 1.25 -31.23 -50.49
C SER A 1170 1.17 -31.71 -49.04
N TYR A 1171 1.76 -32.87 -48.73
CA TYR A 1171 1.83 -33.37 -47.36
C TYR A 1171 3.27 -33.72 -46.95
N PRO A 1172 3.64 -33.55 -45.66
CA PRO A 1172 4.99 -33.84 -45.18
C PRO A 1172 5.35 -35.31 -45.34
N VAL A 1173 6.57 -35.60 -45.80
CA VAL A 1173 7.06 -36.98 -46.00
C VAL A 1173 8.29 -37.23 -45.14
N LYS A 1174 8.46 -38.48 -44.68
CA LYS A 1174 9.68 -38.90 -43.95
C LYS A 1174 10.93 -38.60 -44.79
N ASP A 1175 11.88 -37.92 -44.17
CA ASP A 1175 13.15 -37.53 -44.77
C ASP A 1175 14.26 -37.66 -43.72
N PRO A 1176 15.14 -38.66 -43.83
CA PRO A 1176 16.22 -38.88 -42.87
C PRO A 1176 17.20 -37.70 -42.74
N SER A 1177 17.23 -36.78 -43.72
CA SER A 1177 18.07 -35.58 -43.68
C SER A 1177 17.39 -34.38 -43.03
N ALA A 1178 16.09 -34.47 -42.70
CA ALA A 1178 15.35 -33.41 -42.04
C ALA A 1178 15.63 -33.34 -40.53
N PRO A 1179 15.53 -32.14 -39.93
CA PRO A 1179 15.58 -32.00 -38.48
C PRO A 1179 14.36 -32.63 -37.81
N ILE A 1180 14.48 -32.87 -36.51
CA ILE A 1180 13.31 -33.06 -35.65
C ILE A 1180 12.84 -31.67 -35.21
N TYR A 1181 11.55 -31.40 -35.38
CA TYR A 1181 10.91 -30.16 -34.96
C TYR A 1181 10.27 -30.38 -33.60
N ILE A 1182 10.55 -29.49 -32.66
CA ILE A 1182 10.03 -29.57 -31.28
C ILE A 1182 9.44 -28.22 -30.91
N THR A 1183 8.14 -28.24 -30.59
CA THR A 1183 7.39 -27.14 -30.02
C THR A 1183 7.33 -27.29 -28.51
N ILE A 1184 7.80 -26.27 -27.80
CA ILE A 1184 7.94 -26.21 -26.34
C ILE A 1184 7.49 -24.83 -25.83
N GLY A 1185 6.30 -24.39 -26.27
CA GLY A 1185 5.63 -23.17 -25.80
C GLY A 1185 4.83 -23.39 -24.50
N ASP A 1186 5.10 -24.47 -23.81
CA ASP A 1186 4.34 -24.98 -22.69
C ASP A 1186 4.92 -24.55 -21.32
N GLY A 1187 5.68 -23.46 -21.26
CA GLY A 1187 6.27 -23.01 -20.01
C GLY A 1187 5.28 -22.45 -18.99
N GLY A 1188 4.00 -22.27 -19.34
CA GLY A 1188 2.97 -21.75 -18.43
C GLY A 1188 2.54 -20.32 -18.75
N ASN A 1189 2.41 -19.97 -20.02
CA ASN A 1189 1.95 -18.65 -20.48
C ASN A 1189 0.59 -18.22 -19.91
N ILE A 1190 0.27 -16.93 -20.07
CA ILE A 1190 -0.93 -16.30 -19.53
C ILE A 1190 -2.20 -16.61 -20.34
N GLU A 1191 -2.05 -16.93 -21.62
CA GLU A 1191 -3.17 -17.21 -22.55
C GLU A 1191 -3.76 -18.62 -22.37
N GLY A 1192 -3.07 -19.49 -21.62
CA GLY A 1192 -3.54 -20.83 -21.24
C GLY A 1192 -3.06 -21.95 -22.18
N ILE A 1193 -3.38 -23.19 -21.83
CA ILE A 1193 -2.96 -24.38 -22.58
C ILE A 1193 -3.68 -24.46 -23.94
N ALA A 1194 -2.93 -24.68 -25.01
CA ALA A 1194 -3.45 -24.96 -26.35
C ALA A 1194 -3.85 -26.44 -26.46
N ASN A 1195 -5.12 -26.77 -26.26
CA ASN A 1195 -5.62 -28.15 -26.18
C ASN A 1195 -6.31 -28.69 -27.44
N SER A 1196 -6.24 -27.95 -28.56
CA SER A 1196 -6.97 -28.27 -29.79
C SER A 1196 -6.05 -28.86 -30.86
N PHE A 1197 -5.70 -30.14 -30.72
CA PHE A 1197 -4.92 -30.85 -31.74
C PHE A 1197 -5.80 -31.42 -32.88
N THR A 1198 -5.25 -31.46 -34.09
CA THR A 1198 -5.86 -32.10 -35.27
C THR A 1198 -6.06 -33.59 -34.99
N ASP A 1199 -7.27 -34.10 -35.26
CA ASP A 1199 -7.64 -35.51 -35.08
C ASP A 1199 -8.14 -36.09 -36.43
N PRO A 1200 -7.61 -37.24 -36.91
CA PRO A 1200 -6.56 -38.08 -36.31
C PRO A 1200 -5.19 -37.41 -36.25
N GLN A 1201 -4.32 -37.90 -35.35
CA GLN A 1201 -2.92 -37.44 -35.23
C GLN A 1201 -2.21 -37.50 -36.60
N PRO A 1202 -1.70 -36.37 -37.12
CA PRO A 1202 -0.97 -36.38 -38.38
C PRO A 1202 0.28 -37.26 -38.28
N SER A 1203 0.63 -37.95 -39.37
CA SER A 1203 1.75 -38.90 -39.39
C SER A 1203 3.13 -38.28 -39.16
N TYR A 1204 3.25 -36.95 -39.21
CA TYR A 1204 4.49 -36.26 -38.86
C TYR A 1204 4.62 -35.97 -37.37
N SER A 1205 3.52 -35.98 -36.61
CA SER A 1205 3.51 -35.71 -35.17
C SER A 1205 3.83 -37.00 -34.44
N ALA A 1206 5.00 -37.09 -33.81
CA ALA A 1206 5.46 -38.29 -33.13
C ALA A 1206 4.91 -38.38 -31.71
N TYR A 1207 4.96 -37.27 -30.97
CA TYR A 1207 4.39 -37.12 -29.63
C TYR A 1207 3.82 -35.72 -29.48
N ARG A 1208 2.67 -35.59 -28.81
CA ARG A 1208 2.04 -34.30 -28.53
C ARG A 1208 1.24 -34.37 -27.24
N GLU A 1209 1.28 -33.32 -26.43
CA GLU A 1209 0.54 -33.23 -25.18
C GLU A 1209 0.18 -31.79 -24.83
N ALA A 1210 -1.08 -31.58 -24.45
CA ALA A 1210 -1.60 -30.30 -23.96
C ALA A 1210 -1.36 -30.18 -22.45
N SER A 1211 -0.09 -30.01 -22.09
CA SER A 1211 0.37 -29.88 -20.71
C SER A 1211 1.45 -28.82 -20.64
N PHE A 1212 1.61 -28.19 -19.47
CA PHE A 1212 2.76 -27.33 -19.19
C PHE A 1212 3.98 -28.16 -18.78
N GLY A 1213 5.18 -27.67 -19.07
CA GLY A 1213 6.40 -28.45 -18.88
C GLY A 1213 7.69 -27.73 -19.24
N HIS A 1214 8.78 -28.48 -19.17
CA HIS A 1214 10.10 -28.07 -19.63
C HIS A 1214 10.87 -29.28 -20.17
N ALA A 1215 11.98 -29.04 -20.89
CA ALA A 1215 12.80 -30.13 -21.41
C ALA A 1215 14.28 -30.01 -21.07
N VAL A 1216 14.97 -31.13 -21.22
CA VAL A 1216 16.42 -31.25 -21.06
C VAL A 1216 16.98 -31.99 -22.28
N LEU A 1217 18.04 -31.42 -22.88
CA LEU A 1217 18.81 -32.02 -23.96
C LEU A 1217 20.24 -32.30 -23.47
N GLU A 1218 20.55 -33.59 -23.27
CA GLU A 1218 21.85 -34.10 -22.86
C GLU A 1218 22.66 -34.56 -24.08
N ILE A 1219 23.57 -33.73 -24.58
CA ILE A 1219 24.50 -34.14 -25.65
C ILE A 1219 25.65 -34.93 -25.03
N TYR A 1220 25.86 -36.18 -25.48
CA TYR A 1220 26.93 -37.03 -24.97
C TYR A 1220 28.22 -36.90 -25.78
N ASN A 1221 28.11 -36.90 -27.11
CA ASN A 1221 29.25 -36.87 -28.03
C ASN A 1221 28.78 -36.48 -29.44
N ARG A 1222 29.63 -36.63 -30.47
CA ARG A 1222 29.31 -36.26 -31.86
C ARG A 1222 28.16 -37.04 -32.52
N THR A 1223 27.70 -38.13 -31.90
CA THR A 1223 26.73 -39.07 -32.49
C THR A 1223 25.41 -39.17 -31.73
N HIS A 1224 25.43 -39.09 -30.39
CA HIS A 1224 24.26 -39.32 -29.53
C HIS A 1224 23.95 -38.14 -28.62
N ALA A 1225 22.67 -37.79 -28.53
CA ALA A 1225 22.12 -36.89 -27.53
C ALA A 1225 20.80 -37.45 -27.01
N TYR A 1226 20.45 -37.19 -25.75
CA TYR A 1226 19.21 -37.65 -25.15
C TYR A 1226 18.32 -36.46 -24.82
N TYR A 1227 17.11 -36.48 -25.35
CA TYR A 1227 16.11 -35.46 -25.11
C TYR A 1227 15.03 -36.02 -24.18
N THR A 1228 14.65 -35.24 -23.17
CA THR A 1228 13.55 -35.55 -22.26
C THR A 1228 12.68 -34.34 -22.06
N TRP A 1229 11.36 -34.51 -22.12
CA TRP A 1229 10.38 -33.49 -21.75
C TRP A 1229 9.63 -33.92 -20.50
N HIS A 1230 9.48 -32.99 -19.57
CA HIS A 1230 8.92 -33.18 -18.23
C HIS A 1230 7.68 -32.31 -18.09
N ARG A 1231 6.52 -32.95 -17.92
CA ARG A 1231 5.26 -32.24 -17.66
C ARG A 1231 5.16 -31.83 -16.19
N ASN A 1232 4.50 -30.72 -15.92
CA ASN A 1232 4.42 -30.15 -14.57
C ASN A 1232 3.30 -30.73 -13.70
N GLN A 1233 2.37 -31.52 -14.26
CA GLN A 1233 1.25 -32.10 -13.49
C GLN A 1233 1.70 -33.21 -12.52
N ASP A 1234 2.93 -33.71 -12.68
CA ASP A 1234 3.52 -34.63 -11.73
C ASP A 1234 4.19 -33.85 -10.59
N ASN A 1235 4.14 -34.36 -9.36
CA ASN A 1235 4.73 -33.69 -8.19
C ASN A 1235 6.26 -33.56 -8.26
N GLU A 1236 6.91 -34.29 -9.18
CA GLU A 1236 8.36 -34.42 -9.36
C GLU A 1236 8.70 -34.46 -10.87
N PRO A 1237 9.93 -34.08 -11.29
CA PRO A 1237 10.34 -34.03 -12.71
C PRO A 1237 10.52 -35.41 -13.32
N VAL A 1238 9.37 -35.98 -13.70
CA VAL A 1238 9.25 -37.25 -14.42
C VAL A 1238 9.14 -36.96 -15.92
N ALA A 1239 9.98 -37.64 -16.71
CA ALA A 1239 9.94 -37.52 -18.16
C ALA A 1239 8.66 -38.16 -18.72
N ALA A 1240 7.85 -37.37 -19.41
CA ALA A 1240 6.64 -37.81 -20.09
C ALA A 1240 6.90 -38.21 -21.55
N ASP A 1241 7.84 -37.53 -22.22
CA ASP A 1241 8.41 -37.97 -23.50
C ASP A 1241 9.94 -38.03 -23.42
N SER A 1242 10.53 -38.97 -24.14
CA SER A 1242 11.99 -39.11 -24.22
C SER A 1242 12.43 -39.78 -25.51
N ILE A 1243 13.55 -39.33 -26.07
CA ILE A 1243 14.11 -39.87 -27.31
C ILE A 1243 15.64 -39.78 -27.32
N MET A 1244 16.28 -40.85 -27.81
CA MET A 1244 17.69 -40.82 -28.18
C MET A 1244 17.83 -40.26 -29.59
N LEU A 1245 18.43 -39.08 -29.70
CA LEU A 1245 18.67 -38.38 -30.96
C LEU A 1245 19.99 -38.83 -31.56
N HIS A 1246 19.97 -39.07 -32.88
CA HIS A 1246 21.16 -39.45 -33.64
C HIS A 1246 21.61 -38.30 -34.55
N ASN A 1247 22.91 -37.96 -34.52
CA ASN A 1247 23.47 -36.89 -35.33
C ASN A 1247 23.32 -37.15 -36.84
N ARG A 1248 22.80 -36.19 -37.60
CA ARG A 1248 22.51 -36.36 -39.05
C ARG A 1248 23.74 -36.36 -39.95
N TYR A 1249 24.87 -35.91 -39.45
CA TYR A 1249 26.11 -35.87 -40.22
C TYR A 1249 26.97 -37.11 -39.97
N PHE A 1250 27.24 -37.44 -38.70
CA PHE A 1250 28.15 -38.53 -38.32
C PHE A 1250 27.47 -39.89 -38.11
N PHE A 1251 26.17 -39.91 -37.78
CA PHE A 1251 25.44 -41.13 -37.48
C PHE A 1251 24.00 -41.09 -38.02
N PRO A 1252 23.81 -41.07 -39.36
CA PRO A 1252 22.51 -40.85 -40.01
C PRO A 1252 21.59 -42.09 -39.98
N VAL A 1253 21.43 -42.71 -38.81
CA VAL A 1253 20.51 -43.84 -38.56
C VAL A 1253 19.18 -43.29 -38.04
N GLU A 1254 18.04 -43.83 -38.45
CA GLU A 1254 16.73 -43.45 -37.89
C GLU A 1254 16.66 -43.79 -36.40
N GLU A 1255 15.97 -42.95 -35.63
CA GLU A 1255 15.65 -43.20 -34.24
C GLU A 1255 14.64 -44.37 -34.14
N LEU A 1256 14.94 -45.39 -33.33
CA LEU A 1256 14.01 -46.51 -33.12
C LEU A 1256 12.83 -46.05 -32.25
N GLU A 1257 11.60 -46.36 -32.64
CA GLU A 1257 10.41 -46.19 -31.79
C GLU A 1257 10.65 -46.94 -30.47
N SER A 1258 10.75 -46.21 -29.36
CA SER A 1258 10.77 -46.78 -28.02
C SER A 1258 9.39 -47.36 -27.71
N GLY A 1259 9.16 -48.58 -28.16
CA GLY A 1259 8.03 -49.39 -27.73
C GLY A 1259 8.09 -49.59 -26.21
N ASN A 1260 7.11 -49.01 -25.51
CA ASN A 1260 6.47 -49.51 -24.30
C ASN A 1260 7.33 -50.49 -23.45
N THR A 1261 8.35 -50.00 -22.76
CA THR A 1261 8.93 -50.70 -21.62
C THR A 1261 8.70 -49.87 -20.37
N ARG A 1262 7.56 -50.12 -19.72
CA ARG A 1262 7.33 -49.77 -18.30
C ARG A 1262 8.44 -50.38 -17.46
N ALA A 1263 9.12 -49.55 -16.67
CA ALA A 1263 9.81 -49.93 -15.44
C ALA A 1263 9.35 -48.96 -14.34
#